data_AF-D7FYC2-F1
#
_entry.id   AF-D7FYC2-F1
#
_cell.length_a   1.000
_cell.length_b   1.000
_cell.length_c   1.000
_cell.angle_alpha   90.00
_cell.angle_beta   90.00
_cell.angle_gamma   90.00
#
_symmetry.space_group_name_H-M   'P 1'
#
loop_
_entity.id
_entity.type
_entity.pdbx_description
1 polymer ?
#
loop_
_entity_poly.entity_id
_entity_poly.type
_entity_poly.pdbx_seq_one_letter_code
_entity_poly.pdbx_strand_id
1 'polypeptide(L)'
;MNYSRQRVHTKKENVKRTGNTCFTLTSSTGHFSANRHLHSVALFVEAPSTHKLVCTPDDLRLTQGPTLNRSLLAFKEVAKALSSEKQIRFAPFGDGRLTEVLQTSLGGNAIVLVIACLSRSDSIKGLVLKYQFMLANSLGGRGVVGGGKGGAGGDGAVNAQRMRALEGQVLQARMESNESKEDAAKVYKMLELFKAKYVKLVETKSSQSMELISAEEGKLAVSRSLLDLKLEHSKLLERFESDRYALTTDLLAAKNEVVELEMGLQESEAARASKDREAATAVAERDAMQEKLKEAEKAAQELREGFGAEESKSVEMAAELLTLVNQKTHLEMVKEDLERQVEDFSSRVRMLELDLRTARDDMRGLREDTEVAQKKAGVLEIAKAKAELDLQRAQVEWESQALDNHRSTVARDNTRQAELLDNHMQDLAQLAKLKEDNEALKKGQDQLRVEVKKCERRCEQAQEETARKEEDLATSRDELVEANEELDRLRRKFRDQLENLVSGKAGTKASRRKKDDQNSDGGSGDANKRAALEEMVGSYKEREERATADAKRLREEAKDAKLKNRALFDRYKQLRGIFEDSLGEGELPPDLPSDDKLIAAGAVAVGGRESDAEAQSALKARLKVAESELSAQQEKNVLTAGEYSERVATLEQQLREDSLQIGRLEHENLSLSKALDNASGGQQLQDMQAMVMKMASAPAARVRTPPSAGGSRDMRVRVRQAEEERDRALNEVATLRLEQGSQGRGGGGHEVQELVKELERIERTNAGLVSSKATLESELLRFKEYMRDTVSRYQETIRQLQQELKKTKGGFG
;
A
#
# COMPACT_ATOMS: atom_id res chain seq x y z
N MET A 1 53.32 -38.03 17.52
CA MET A 1 52.44 -39.16 17.88
C MET A 1 51.22 -39.14 16.97
N ASN A 2 51.17 -40.07 16.01
CA ASN A 2 50.06 -40.25 15.07
C ASN A 2 49.01 -41.15 15.70
N TYR A 3 47.79 -40.66 15.85
CA TYR A 3 46.61 -41.50 16.11
C TYR A 3 45.50 -41.12 15.15
N SER A 4 45.09 -42.07 14.32
CA SER A 4 43.97 -41.93 13.39
C SER A 4 42.68 -41.75 14.19
N ARG A 5 42.02 -40.60 14.04
CA ARG A 5 40.78 -40.25 14.75
C ARG A 5 39.57 -40.73 13.94
N GLN A 6 38.72 -41.58 14.53
CA GLN A 6 37.42 -41.92 13.92
C GLN A 6 36.48 -40.70 14.00
N ARG A 7 36.07 -40.19 12.83
CA ARG A 7 35.05 -39.17 12.65
C ARG A 7 33.85 -39.80 11.95
N VAL A 8 32.64 -39.49 12.40
CA VAL A 8 31.41 -39.97 11.77
C VAL A 8 30.55 -38.76 11.38
N HIS A 9 30.08 -38.73 10.14
CA HIS A 9 29.15 -37.72 9.67
C HIS A 9 27.71 -38.11 10.04
N THR A 10 26.96 -37.17 10.62
CA THR A 10 25.54 -37.39 10.96
C THR A 10 24.70 -36.22 10.49
N LYS A 11 23.46 -36.47 10.06
CA LYS A 11 22.54 -35.51 9.41
C LYS A 11 22.31 -34.18 10.15
N LYS A 12 22.71 -34.05 11.42
CA LYS A 12 22.50 -32.82 12.23
C LYS A 12 23.72 -31.91 12.34
N GLU A 13 24.94 -32.35 12.03
CA GLU A 13 26.17 -31.55 12.17
C GLU A 13 27.33 -32.15 11.36
N ASN A 14 28.10 -31.32 10.66
CA ASN A 14 29.13 -31.76 9.70
C ASN A 14 30.32 -32.51 10.30
N VAL A 15 30.59 -32.46 11.62
CA VAL A 15 31.65 -33.27 12.25
C VAL A 15 31.27 -33.63 13.68
N LYS A 16 30.91 -34.90 13.94
CA LYS A 16 30.87 -35.44 15.32
C LYS A 16 32.02 -36.42 15.54
N ARG A 17 32.81 -36.18 16.58
CA ARG A 17 33.85 -37.09 17.09
C ARG A 17 33.19 -38.10 18.02
N THR A 18 33.42 -39.39 17.80
CA THR A 18 32.75 -40.47 18.54
C THR A 18 33.61 -41.09 19.63
N GLY A 19 34.93 -40.83 19.66
CA GLY A 19 35.86 -41.37 20.66
C GLY A 19 36.18 -40.39 21.80
N ASN A 20 36.44 -40.92 23.00
CA ASN A 20 36.99 -40.15 24.13
C ASN A 20 38.48 -39.95 23.91
N THR A 21 38.99 -38.72 24.03
CA THR A 21 40.44 -38.47 23.97
C THR A 21 40.92 -37.86 25.28
N CYS A 22 41.89 -38.53 25.89
CA CYS A 22 42.56 -38.09 27.11
C CYS A 22 44.01 -37.74 26.78
N PHE A 23 44.44 -36.54 27.17
CA PHE A 23 45.78 -36.02 26.95
C PHE A 23 46.38 -35.60 28.28
N THR A 24 47.46 -36.27 28.69
CA THR A 24 48.19 -35.99 29.93
C THR A 24 49.47 -35.23 29.64
N LEU A 25 49.63 -34.05 30.25
CA LEU A 25 50.89 -33.33 30.33
C LEU A 25 51.47 -33.49 31.73
N THR A 26 52.56 -34.24 31.84
CA THR A 26 53.31 -34.41 33.10
C THR A 26 54.54 -33.51 33.07
N SER A 27 54.63 -32.57 34.00
CA SER A 27 55.84 -31.75 34.21
C SER A 27 56.48 -32.16 35.54
N SER A 28 57.74 -32.59 35.46
CA SER A 28 58.57 -32.85 36.64
C SER A 28 59.71 -31.84 36.66
N THR A 29 59.61 -30.84 37.53
CA THR A 29 60.69 -29.87 37.74
C THR A 29 61.48 -30.25 38.98
N GLY A 30 62.73 -30.65 38.77
CA GLY A 30 63.69 -30.90 39.85
C GLY A 30 64.41 -29.61 40.23
N HIS A 31 64.34 -29.20 41.49
CA HIS A 31 65.19 -28.13 42.02
C HIS A 31 66.34 -28.76 42.81
N PHE A 32 67.58 -28.54 42.35
CA PHE A 32 68.80 -29.21 42.83
C PHE A 32 69.13 -28.93 44.32
N SER A 33 68.50 -27.92 44.94
CA SER A 33 68.85 -27.43 46.27
C SER A 33 68.13 -28.13 47.44
N ALA A 34 67.08 -28.94 47.21
CA ALA A 34 66.28 -29.49 48.33
C ALA A 34 65.77 -30.93 48.16
N ASN A 35 66.20 -31.66 47.13
CA ASN A 35 65.75 -33.05 46.86
C ASN A 35 64.22 -33.24 46.87
N ARG A 36 63.47 -32.18 46.52
CA ARG A 36 62.00 -32.23 46.36
C ARG A 36 61.68 -32.18 44.86
N HIS A 37 61.11 -33.26 44.36
CA HIS A 37 60.58 -33.31 43.00
C HIS A 37 59.13 -32.83 43.03
N LEU A 38 58.86 -31.69 42.38
CA LEU A 38 57.50 -31.23 42.15
C LEU A 38 56.98 -31.89 40.88
N HIS A 39 55.98 -32.75 41.04
CA HIS A 39 55.28 -33.39 39.94
C HIS A 39 53.93 -32.70 39.77
N SER A 40 53.74 -32.02 38.65
CA SER A 40 52.44 -31.49 38.24
C SER A 40 51.93 -32.26 37.03
N VAL A 41 50.67 -32.70 37.10
CA VAL A 41 50.01 -33.44 36.02
C VAL A 41 48.81 -32.62 35.58
N ALA A 42 48.81 -32.14 34.35
CA ALA A 42 47.68 -31.49 33.71
C ALA A 42 46.98 -32.49 32.80
N LEU A 43 45.74 -32.82 33.12
CA LEU A 43 44.90 -33.79 32.41
C LEU A 43 43.86 -33.05 31.57
N PHE A 44 43.96 -33.15 30.24
CA PHE A 44 42.98 -32.62 29.29
C PHE A 44 42.11 -33.76 28.78
N VAL A 45 40.83 -33.73 29.12
CA VAL A 45 39.88 -34.77 28.72
C VAL A 45 38.82 -34.16 27.80
N GLU A 46 38.77 -34.64 26.57
CA GLU A 46 37.68 -34.33 25.63
C GLU A 46 36.63 -35.45 25.72
N ALA A 47 35.48 -35.11 26.30
CA ALA A 47 34.34 -36.02 26.40
C ALA A 47 33.43 -35.90 25.16
N PRO A 48 32.78 -37.01 24.73
CA PRO A 48 31.87 -36.98 23.59
C PRO A 48 30.59 -36.22 23.93
N SER A 49 29.89 -35.79 22.88
CA SER A 49 28.77 -34.86 23.03
C SER A 49 27.66 -35.41 23.93
N THR A 50 27.32 -34.62 24.95
CA THR A 50 26.37 -34.95 26.04
C THR A 50 24.91 -34.95 25.62
N HIS A 51 24.58 -34.57 24.37
CA HIS A 51 23.22 -34.68 23.80
C HIS A 51 22.65 -36.10 23.91
N LYS A 52 23.52 -37.12 23.93
CA LYS A 52 23.14 -38.52 24.06
C LYS A 52 22.60 -38.88 25.45
N LEU A 53 22.88 -38.09 26.49
CA LEU A 53 22.34 -38.30 27.85
C LEU A 53 20.84 -38.02 27.98
N VAL A 54 20.25 -37.41 26.95
CA VAL A 54 18.81 -37.10 26.89
C VAL A 54 18.01 -38.34 26.47
N CYS A 55 18.62 -39.27 25.72
CA CYS A 55 17.97 -40.52 25.29
C CYS A 55 17.98 -41.57 26.40
N THR A 56 16.99 -42.46 26.42
CA THR A 56 16.97 -43.58 27.38
C THR A 56 18.12 -44.55 27.08
N PRO A 57 18.67 -45.25 28.10
CA PRO A 57 19.79 -46.17 27.90
C PRO A 57 19.47 -47.30 26.92
N ASP A 58 18.20 -47.70 26.78
CA ASP A 58 17.76 -48.74 25.86
C ASP A 58 17.73 -48.23 24.40
N ASP A 59 17.31 -46.99 24.17
CA ASP A 59 17.37 -46.34 22.84
C ASP A 59 18.82 -46.17 22.35
N LEU A 60 19.74 -45.86 23.26
CA LEU A 60 21.16 -45.72 22.94
C LEU A 60 21.83 -47.07 22.63
N ARG A 61 21.38 -48.14 23.30
CA ARG A 61 21.85 -49.51 23.04
C ARG A 61 21.40 -50.01 21.67
N LEU A 62 20.16 -49.72 21.26
CA LEU A 62 19.64 -50.06 19.93
C LEU A 62 20.35 -49.31 18.80
N THR A 63 20.66 -48.02 18.99
CA THR A 63 21.16 -47.17 17.91
C THR A 63 22.68 -47.20 17.70
N GLN A 64 23.47 -47.45 18.75
CA GLN A 64 24.93 -47.31 18.70
C GLN A 64 25.70 -48.45 19.38
N GLY A 65 25.00 -49.48 19.83
CA GLY A 65 25.57 -50.62 20.54
C GLY A 65 25.91 -50.33 22.02
N PRO A 66 26.10 -51.37 22.84
CA PRO A 66 26.16 -51.26 24.30
C PRO A 66 27.46 -50.64 24.84
N THR A 67 28.54 -50.61 24.06
CA THR A 67 29.90 -50.26 24.55
C THR A 67 30.28 -48.80 24.35
N LEU A 68 29.80 -48.13 23.31
CA LEU A 68 30.25 -46.77 22.94
C LEU A 68 29.81 -45.69 23.93
N ASN A 69 28.63 -45.85 24.54
CA ASN A 69 28.06 -44.84 25.46
C ASN A 69 28.24 -45.22 26.95
N ARG A 70 28.88 -46.37 27.25
CA ARG A 70 29.06 -46.87 28.62
C ARG A 70 29.89 -45.92 29.49
N SER A 71 30.99 -45.37 28.96
CA SER A 71 31.85 -44.45 29.72
C SER A 71 31.16 -43.14 30.11
N LEU A 72 30.23 -42.69 29.27
CA LEU A 72 29.53 -41.42 29.46
C LEU A 72 28.34 -41.58 30.42
N LEU A 73 27.68 -42.75 30.42
CA LEU A 73 26.68 -43.12 31.43
C LEU A 73 27.33 -43.37 32.80
N ALA A 74 28.48 -44.05 32.86
CA ALA A 74 29.25 -44.22 34.10
C ALA A 74 29.67 -42.86 34.71
N PHE A 75 30.11 -41.92 33.87
CA PHE A 75 30.44 -40.56 34.30
C PHE A 75 29.23 -39.81 34.91
N LYS A 76 28.03 -39.99 34.34
CA LYS A 76 26.79 -39.41 34.89
C LYS A 76 26.47 -39.95 36.28
N GLU A 77 26.59 -41.26 36.51
CA GLU A 77 26.32 -41.86 37.82
C GLU A 77 27.36 -41.45 38.86
N VAL A 78 28.64 -41.34 38.49
CA VAL A 78 29.70 -40.80 39.37
C VAL A 78 29.44 -39.34 39.74
N ALA A 79 29.11 -38.48 38.77
CA ALA A 79 28.78 -37.08 39.04
C ALA A 79 27.55 -36.93 39.97
N LYS A 80 26.56 -37.81 39.82
CA LYS A 80 25.37 -37.86 40.68
C LYS A 80 25.74 -38.31 42.10
N ALA A 81 26.54 -39.36 42.24
CA ALA A 81 27.01 -39.86 43.53
C ALA A 81 27.87 -38.82 44.29
N LEU A 82 28.72 -38.08 43.58
CA LEU A 82 29.54 -37.01 44.15
C LEU A 82 28.73 -35.76 44.55
N SER A 83 27.56 -35.54 43.93
CA SER A 83 26.64 -34.46 44.31
C SER A 83 25.81 -34.75 45.57
N SER A 84 25.75 -36.01 46.01
CA SER A 84 24.98 -36.42 47.19
C SER A 84 25.91 -36.75 48.35
N GLU A 85 25.87 -35.96 49.43
CA GLU A 85 26.73 -36.12 50.62
C GLU A 85 26.76 -37.55 51.21
N LYS A 86 25.67 -38.31 51.05
CA LYS A 86 25.53 -39.69 51.56
C LYS A 86 26.23 -40.74 50.68
N GLN A 87 26.48 -40.45 49.41
CA GLN A 87 27.01 -41.41 48.42
C GLN A 87 28.44 -41.11 47.96
N ILE A 88 29.05 -39.99 48.40
CA ILE A 88 30.42 -39.58 48.03
C ILE A 88 31.44 -40.71 48.29
N ARG A 89 31.29 -41.46 49.39
CA ARG A 89 32.22 -42.56 49.76
C ARG A 89 32.09 -43.83 48.90
N PHE A 90 30.97 -43.99 48.18
CA PHE A 90 30.66 -45.19 47.38
C PHE A 90 30.44 -44.85 45.90
N ALA A 91 31.05 -43.76 45.40
CA ALA A 91 30.91 -43.38 44.00
C ALA A 91 31.54 -44.46 43.08
N PRO A 92 30.82 -44.95 42.06
CA PRO A 92 31.24 -46.10 41.25
C PRO A 92 32.25 -45.71 40.16
N PHE A 93 33.47 -45.35 40.55
CA PHE A 93 34.53 -44.98 39.60
C PHE A 93 34.99 -46.14 38.70
N GLY A 94 34.76 -47.39 39.11
CA GLY A 94 35.17 -48.60 38.38
C GLY A 94 34.28 -49.01 37.19
N ASP A 95 33.13 -48.38 36.99
CA ASP A 95 32.17 -48.79 35.94
C ASP A 95 32.60 -48.39 34.52
N GLY A 96 33.58 -47.49 34.39
CA GLY A 96 34.17 -47.07 33.13
C GLY A 96 35.64 -46.66 33.26
N ARG A 97 36.45 -46.96 32.23
CA ARG A 97 37.87 -46.55 32.19
C ARG A 97 38.07 -45.04 32.25
N LEU A 98 37.10 -44.26 31.77
CA LEU A 98 37.13 -42.80 31.86
C LEU A 98 36.97 -42.30 33.29
N THR A 99 36.05 -42.90 34.06
CA THR A 99 35.81 -42.53 35.46
C THR A 99 36.94 -42.99 36.36
N GLU A 100 37.60 -44.11 36.05
CA GLU A 100 38.79 -44.59 36.74
C GLU A 100 39.97 -43.61 36.59
N VAL A 101 40.26 -43.16 35.36
CA VAL A 101 41.31 -42.14 35.11
C VAL A 101 40.98 -40.80 35.78
N LEU A 102 39.69 -40.46 35.84
CA LEU A 102 39.23 -39.21 36.45
C LEU A 102 39.11 -39.29 37.97
N GLN A 103 39.29 -40.44 38.61
CA GLN A 103 39.14 -40.59 40.07
C GLN A 103 40.11 -39.69 40.85
N THR A 104 41.33 -39.51 40.36
CA THR A 104 42.31 -38.61 40.99
C THR A 104 41.95 -37.14 40.82
N SER A 105 41.17 -36.81 39.79
CA SER A 105 40.75 -35.44 39.47
C SER A 105 39.41 -35.08 40.12
N LEU A 106 38.41 -35.94 40.01
CA LEU A 106 37.05 -35.74 40.53
C LEU A 106 36.96 -36.27 41.96
N GLY A 107 36.97 -35.35 42.93
CA GLY A 107 36.92 -35.68 44.36
C GLY A 107 38.29 -36.00 44.99
N GLY A 108 39.38 -35.88 44.21
CA GLY A 108 40.76 -36.06 44.67
C GLY A 108 41.52 -34.73 44.88
N ASN A 109 42.86 -34.79 44.87
CA ASN A 109 43.74 -33.65 45.13
C ASN A 109 44.13 -32.91 43.83
N ALA A 110 43.14 -32.47 43.05
CA ALA A 110 43.37 -31.75 41.81
C ALA A 110 42.41 -30.58 41.64
N ILE A 111 42.88 -29.52 40.99
CA ILE A 111 42.03 -28.42 40.55
C ILE A 111 41.40 -28.83 39.23
N VAL A 112 40.06 -28.94 39.20
CA VAL A 112 39.32 -29.35 38.01
C VAL A 112 38.61 -28.16 37.40
N LEU A 113 38.86 -27.91 36.11
CA LEU A 113 38.13 -26.96 35.29
C LEU A 113 37.24 -27.72 34.31
N VAL A 114 35.93 -27.47 34.37
CA VAL A 114 34.95 -28.06 33.45
C VAL A 114 34.48 -27.01 32.44
N ILE A 115 34.65 -27.29 31.15
CA ILE A 115 34.19 -26.43 30.06
C ILE A 115 32.95 -27.06 29.44
N ALA A 116 31.79 -26.41 29.58
CA ALA A 116 30.53 -26.88 29.03
C ALA A 116 30.13 -26.07 27.78
N CYS A 117 30.03 -26.73 26.63
CA CYS A 117 29.61 -26.12 25.37
C CYS A 117 28.12 -26.40 25.12
N LEU A 118 27.29 -25.35 25.06
CA LEU A 118 25.83 -25.43 24.92
C LEU A 118 25.37 -25.04 23.52
N SER A 119 24.47 -25.83 22.92
CA SER A 119 23.75 -25.45 21.69
C SER A 119 22.54 -24.56 22.02
N ARG A 120 22.16 -23.69 21.08
CA ARG A 120 21.13 -22.65 21.28
C ARG A 120 19.68 -23.18 21.38
N SER A 121 19.46 -24.49 21.27
CA SER A 121 18.16 -25.17 21.33
C SER A 121 17.63 -25.34 22.75
N ASP A 122 16.38 -24.94 23.01
CA ASP A 122 15.81 -24.78 24.36
C ASP A 122 15.70 -26.06 25.20
N SER A 123 15.46 -27.22 24.58
CA SER A 123 15.23 -28.48 25.30
C SER A 123 16.50 -29.05 25.97
N ILE A 124 17.70 -28.67 25.51
CA ILE A 124 18.99 -29.23 25.96
C ILE A 124 19.62 -28.38 27.07
N LYS A 125 19.22 -27.11 27.19
CA LYS A 125 19.79 -26.14 28.15
C LYS A 125 19.54 -26.55 29.60
N GLY A 126 18.34 -27.02 29.93
CA GLY A 126 17.94 -27.35 31.30
C GLY A 126 18.71 -28.51 31.93
N LEU A 127 19.00 -29.57 31.16
CA LEU A 127 19.74 -30.73 31.69
C LEU A 127 21.22 -30.41 31.91
N VAL A 128 21.88 -29.75 30.96
CA VAL A 128 23.32 -29.46 31.08
C VAL A 128 23.60 -28.46 32.21
N LEU A 129 22.73 -27.46 32.38
CA LEU A 129 22.80 -26.54 33.54
C LEU A 129 22.63 -27.29 34.87
N LYS A 130 21.74 -28.29 34.94
CA LYS A 130 21.56 -29.14 36.13
C LYS A 130 22.83 -29.93 36.47
N TYR A 131 23.49 -30.54 35.49
CA TYR A 131 24.76 -31.26 35.72
C TYR A 131 25.93 -30.33 36.03
N GLN A 132 25.96 -29.13 35.45
CA GLN A 132 26.94 -28.09 35.79
C GLN A 132 26.82 -27.64 37.25
N PHE A 133 25.58 -27.41 37.71
CA PHE A 133 25.31 -27.04 39.10
C PHE A 133 25.70 -28.15 40.08
N MET A 134 25.42 -29.42 39.73
CA MET A 134 25.81 -30.58 40.55
C MET A 134 27.34 -30.77 40.64
N LEU A 135 28.08 -30.56 39.54
CA LEU A 135 29.55 -30.66 39.54
C LEU A 135 30.21 -29.48 40.27
N ALA A 136 29.70 -28.25 40.09
CA ALA A 136 30.25 -27.06 40.74
C ALA A 136 30.14 -27.11 42.28
N ASN A 137 29.01 -27.61 42.81
CA ASN A 137 28.84 -27.76 44.26
C ASN A 137 29.73 -28.85 44.88
N SER A 138 30.07 -29.90 44.12
CA SER A 138 30.91 -31.01 44.60
C SER A 138 32.42 -30.70 44.65
N LEU A 139 32.88 -29.66 43.93
CA LEU A 139 34.31 -29.34 43.74
C LEU A 139 34.84 -28.22 44.67
N GLY A 140 34.03 -27.72 45.60
CA GLY A 140 34.37 -26.59 46.48
C GLY A 140 35.20 -26.91 47.73
N GLY A 141 35.86 -28.07 47.83
CA GLY A 141 36.41 -28.54 49.11
C GLY A 141 37.91 -28.93 49.12
N ARG A 142 38.68 -28.16 49.91
CA ARG A 142 39.96 -28.52 50.59
C ARG A 142 41.22 -28.78 49.74
N GLY A 143 42.06 -27.75 49.60
CA GLY A 143 43.51 -27.92 49.46
C GLY A 143 44.19 -27.92 50.84
N VAL A 144 44.69 -29.07 51.29
CA VAL A 144 45.55 -29.20 52.49
C VAL A 144 47.00 -29.11 52.02
N VAL A 145 47.71 -28.04 52.41
CA VAL A 145 49.15 -27.91 52.14
C VAL A 145 49.93 -28.58 53.27
N GLY A 146 50.55 -29.71 52.96
CA GLY A 146 51.43 -30.46 53.85
C GLY A 146 52.70 -29.68 54.16
N GLY A 147 52.98 -29.52 55.46
CA GLY A 147 54.21 -28.93 55.97
C GLY A 147 55.42 -29.84 55.75
N GLY A 148 56.54 -29.23 55.34
CA GLY A 148 57.84 -29.87 55.30
C GLY A 148 58.93 -28.82 55.54
N LYS A 149 59.59 -28.93 56.70
CA LYS A 149 60.66 -28.08 57.26
C LYS A 149 61.92 -27.94 56.38
N GLY A 150 62.68 -26.85 56.65
CA GLY A 150 64.08 -26.58 56.28
C GLY A 150 64.22 -25.63 55.09
N GLY A 151 65.00 -24.55 55.09
CA GLY A 151 65.97 -23.95 56.02
C GLY A 151 66.31 -22.53 55.50
N ALA A 152 66.97 -21.72 56.34
CA ALA A 152 67.08 -20.26 56.28
C ALA A 152 67.98 -19.64 55.17
N GLY A 153 67.73 -18.36 54.84
CA GLY A 153 68.75 -17.47 54.25
C GLY A 153 68.23 -16.16 53.60
N GLY A 154 68.39 -15.03 54.29
CA GLY A 154 68.90 -13.78 53.68
C GLY A 154 67.98 -12.75 53.00
N ASP A 155 66.99 -13.14 52.19
CA ASP A 155 66.33 -12.19 51.25
C ASP A 155 64.94 -11.68 51.70
N GLY A 156 64.59 -11.87 52.96
CA GLY A 156 63.22 -11.68 53.45
C GLY A 156 62.70 -10.23 53.46
N ALA A 157 63.55 -9.22 53.65
CA ALA A 157 63.08 -7.84 53.86
C ALA A 157 62.72 -7.11 52.56
N VAL A 158 63.56 -7.21 51.52
CA VAL A 158 63.30 -6.61 50.19
C VAL A 158 62.20 -7.38 49.48
N ASN A 159 62.16 -8.71 49.62
CA ASN A 159 61.07 -9.52 49.09
C ASN A 159 59.77 -9.33 49.86
N ALA A 160 59.78 -9.03 51.16
CA ALA A 160 58.56 -8.69 51.90
C ALA A 160 57.98 -7.32 51.50
N GLN A 161 58.80 -6.31 51.22
CA GLN A 161 58.32 -5.03 50.69
C GLN A 161 57.83 -5.15 49.24
N ARG A 162 58.54 -5.89 48.38
CA ARG A 162 58.05 -6.20 47.02
C ARG A 162 56.80 -7.07 47.05
N MET A 163 56.70 -8.03 47.96
CA MET A 163 55.48 -8.82 48.15
C MET A 163 54.33 -7.94 48.59
N ARG A 164 54.50 -7.02 49.56
CA ARG A 164 53.42 -6.10 49.95
C ARG A 164 53.02 -5.13 48.83
N ALA A 165 53.97 -4.64 48.05
CA ALA A 165 53.69 -3.79 46.89
C ALA A 165 52.98 -4.57 45.77
N LEU A 166 53.40 -5.81 45.49
CA LEU A 166 52.76 -6.70 44.52
C LEU A 166 51.39 -7.17 45.02
N GLU A 167 51.23 -7.45 46.31
CA GLU A 167 49.96 -7.75 46.96
C GLU A 167 49.01 -6.55 46.86
N GLY A 168 49.51 -5.34 47.05
CA GLY A 168 48.76 -4.09 46.84
C GLY A 168 48.34 -3.90 45.38
N GLN A 169 49.24 -4.12 44.42
CA GLN A 169 48.94 -4.06 42.99
C GLN A 169 47.97 -5.17 42.56
N VAL A 170 48.06 -6.38 43.13
CA VAL A 170 47.14 -7.49 42.88
C VAL A 170 45.76 -7.22 43.49
N LEU A 171 45.69 -6.60 44.68
CA LEU A 171 44.45 -6.14 45.27
C LEU A 171 43.80 -5.04 44.43
N GLN A 172 44.58 -4.06 43.96
CA GLN A 172 44.08 -2.99 43.09
C GLN A 172 43.59 -3.53 41.73
N ALA A 173 44.36 -4.40 41.08
CA ALA A 173 43.94 -5.07 39.84
C ALA A 173 42.70 -5.97 40.07
N ARG A 174 42.54 -6.56 41.26
CA ARG A 174 41.31 -7.30 41.63
C ARG A 174 40.12 -6.37 41.83
N MET A 175 40.32 -5.19 42.41
CA MET A 175 39.26 -4.18 42.55
C MET A 175 38.82 -3.67 41.18
N GLU A 176 39.76 -3.30 40.30
CA GLU A 176 39.48 -2.89 38.92
C GLU A 176 38.83 -4.05 38.10
N SER A 177 39.25 -5.29 38.33
CA SER A 177 38.61 -6.47 37.73
C SER A 177 37.19 -6.71 38.27
N ASN A 178 36.90 -6.36 39.51
CA ASN A 178 35.57 -6.47 40.09
C ASN A 178 34.67 -5.33 39.62
N GLU A 179 35.17 -4.10 39.55
CA GLU A 179 34.45 -2.94 38.99
C GLU A 179 34.09 -3.18 37.52
N SER A 180 35.02 -3.67 36.71
CA SER A 180 34.73 -4.04 35.31
C SER A 180 33.72 -5.20 35.17
N LYS A 181 33.71 -6.15 36.11
CA LYS A 181 32.66 -7.20 36.17
C LYS A 181 31.31 -6.64 36.60
N GLU A 182 31.27 -5.70 37.54
CA GLU A 182 30.05 -5.01 37.95
C GLU A 182 29.49 -4.17 36.81
N ASP A 183 30.33 -3.45 36.07
CA ASP A 183 29.91 -2.68 34.90
C ASP A 183 29.46 -3.58 33.75
N ALA A 184 30.14 -4.71 33.52
CA ALA A 184 29.66 -5.73 32.59
C ALA A 184 28.27 -6.26 33.01
N ALA A 185 28.06 -6.55 34.29
CA ALA A 185 26.76 -6.99 34.81
C ALA A 185 25.66 -5.93 34.65
N LYS A 186 25.97 -4.64 34.87
CA LYS A 186 25.06 -3.52 34.60
C LYS A 186 24.70 -3.43 33.12
N VAL A 187 25.68 -3.57 32.22
CA VAL A 187 25.46 -3.57 30.76
C VAL A 187 24.59 -4.76 30.34
N TYR A 188 24.83 -5.96 30.88
CA TYR A 188 23.97 -7.12 30.61
C TYR A 188 22.54 -6.90 31.08
N LYS A 189 22.34 -6.36 32.28
CA LYS A 189 21.01 -6.03 32.79
C LYS A 189 20.30 -4.97 31.94
N MET A 190 21.04 -3.96 31.47
CA MET A 190 20.51 -2.98 30.53
C MET A 190 20.14 -3.59 29.18
N LEU A 191 20.98 -4.50 28.65
CA LEU A 191 20.70 -5.21 27.41
C LEU A 191 19.45 -6.11 27.53
N GLU A 192 19.26 -6.75 28.69
CA GLU A 192 18.09 -7.56 28.98
C GLU A 192 16.81 -6.71 29.07
N LEU A 193 16.89 -5.54 29.70
CA LEU A 193 15.80 -4.55 29.70
C LEU A 193 15.50 -4.04 28.29
N PHE A 194 16.51 -3.77 27.46
CA PHE A 194 16.30 -3.37 26.06
C PHE A 194 15.68 -4.48 25.23
N LYS A 195 16.08 -5.74 25.42
CA LYS A 195 15.44 -6.89 24.78
C LYS A 195 13.98 -7.01 25.19
N ALA A 196 13.68 -6.90 26.49
CA ALA A 196 12.32 -6.94 26.99
C ALA A 196 11.46 -5.79 26.44
N LYS A 197 12.01 -4.57 26.36
CA LYS A 197 11.34 -3.42 25.72
C LYS A 197 11.14 -3.64 24.22
N TYR A 198 12.10 -4.24 23.52
CA TYR A 198 11.99 -4.51 22.08
C TYR A 198 10.93 -5.58 21.80
N VAL A 199 10.90 -6.66 22.59
CA VAL A 199 9.85 -7.68 22.50
C VAL A 199 8.48 -7.06 22.74
N LYS A 200 8.32 -6.29 23.82
CA LYS A 200 7.06 -5.57 24.07
C LYS A 200 6.69 -4.62 22.93
N LEU A 201 7.66 -3.90 22.36
CA LEU A 201 7.40 -2.99 21.24
C LEU A 201 6.94 -3.74 19.99
N VAL A 202 7.56 -4.89 19.68
CA VAL A 202 7.15 -5.76 18.57
C VAL A 202 5.76 -6.34 18.81
N GLU A 203 5.45 -6.78 20.03
CA GLU A 203 4.12 -7.23 20.42
C GLU A 203 3.08 -6.11 20.24
N THR A 204 3.37 -4.90 20.73
CA THR A 204 2.47 -3.74 20.55
C THR A 204 2.31 -3.33 19.09
N LYS A 205 3.37 -3.45 18.27
CA LYS A 205 3.30 -3.16 16.83
C LYS A 205 2.44 -4.22 16.11
N SER A 206 2.59 -5.49 16.49
CA SER A 206 1.77 -6.58 15.95
C SER A 206 0.30 -6.41 16.34
N SER A 207 0.01 -6.06 17.60
CA SER A 207 -1.37 -5.83 18.06
C SER A 207 -2.00 -4.63 17.37
N GLN A 208 -1.27 -3.51 17.24
CA GLN A 208 -1.73 -2.33 16.50
C GLN A 208 -2.00 -2.64 15.02
N SER A 209 -1.15 -3.45 14.38
CA SER A 209 -1.39 -3.88 12.99
C SER A 209 -2.64 -4.74 12.87
N MET A 210 -2.91 -5.64 13.82
CA MET A 210 -4.14 -6.44 13.83
C MET A 210 -5.38 -5.58 14.06
N GLU A 211 -5.32 -4.61 14.99
CA GLU A 211 -6.42 -3.67 15.23
C GLU A 211 -6.72 -2.82 13.99
N LEU A 212 -5.69 -2.32 13.31
CA LEU A 212 -5.85 -1.57 12.05
C LEU A 212 -6.52 -2.41 10.96
N ILE A 213 -6.07 -3.65 10.76
CA ILE A 213 -6.70 -4.58 9.80
C ILE A 213 -8.17 -4.79 10.15
N SER A 214 -8.50 -5.05 11.42
CA SER A 214 -9.88 -5.25 11.85
C SER A 214 -10.75 -3.99 11.66
N ALA A 215 -10.17 -2.80 11.83
CA ALA A 215 -10.85 -1.54 11.60
C ALA A 215 -11.07 -1.27 10.11
N GLU A 216 -10.10 -1.62 9.25
CA GLU A 216 -10.24 -1.56 7.79
C GLU A 216 -11.29 -2.56 7.29
N GLU A 217 -11.28 -3.79 7.78
CA GLU A 217 -12.30 -4.80 7.50
C GLU A 217 -13.70 -4.32 7.93
N GLY A 218 -13.81 -3.70 9.12
CA GLY A 218 -15.05 -3.09 9.59
C GLY A 218 -15.53 -1.94 8.70
N LYS A 219 -14.62 -1.05 8.26
CA LYS A 219 -14.94 0.02 7.31
C LYS A 219 -15.39 -0.52 5.96
N LEU A 220 -14.76 -1.57 5.45
CA LEU A 220 -15.15 -2.24 4.22
C LEU A 220 -16.53 -2.89 4.35
N ALA A 221 -16.83 -3.51 5.49
CA ALA A 221 -18.14 -4.10 5.77
C ALA A 221 -19.25 -3.03 5.81
N VAL A 222 -19.03 -1.90 6.48
CA VAL A 222 -19.98 -0.77 6.51
C VAL A 222 -20.13 -0.12 5.13
N SER A 223 -19.04 0.00 4.37
CA SER A 223 -19.08 0.54 3.01
C SER A 223 -19.89 -0.38 2.09
N ARG A 224 -19.73 -1.70 2.23
CA ARG A 224 -20.52 -2.70 1.52
C ARG A 224 -22.01 -2.62 1.87
N SER A 225 -22.36 -2.59 3.15
CA SER A 225 -23.76 -2.47 3.57
C SER A 225 -24.39 -1.14 3.13
N LEU A 226 -23.62 -0.05 3.10
CA LEU A 226 -24.06 1.23 2.55
C LEU A 226 -24.32 1.16 1.04
N LEU A 227 -23.47 0.48 0.28
CA LEU A 227 -23.68 0.26 -1.15
C LEU A 227 -24.92 -0.61 -1.39
N ASP A 228 -25.11 -1.67 -0.61
CA ASP A 228 -26.30 -2.52 -0.68
C ASP A 228 -27.57 -1.70 -0.38
N LEU A 229 -27.56 -0.87 0.66
CA LEU A 229 -28.64 0.07 0.99
C LEU A 229 -28.89 1.10 -0.12
N LYS A 230 -27.84 1.64 -0.75
CA LYS A 230 -27.98 2.57 -1.88
C LYS A 230 -28.58 1.88 -3.10
N LEU A 231 -28.20 0.63 -3.37
CA LEU A 231 -28.78 -0.17 -4.45
C LEU A 231 -30.24 -0.49 -4.18
N GLU A 232 -30.59 -0.85 -2.94
CA GLU A 232 -32.00 -1.04 -2.53
C GLU A 232 -32.80 0.26 -2.64
N HIS A 233 -32.23 1.39 -2.24
CA HIS A 233 -32.87 2.69 -2.39
C HIS A 233 -33.12 3.05 -3.86
N SER A 234 -32.14 2.82 -4.73
CA SER A 234 -32.29 3.00 -6.19
C SER A 234 -33.40 2.11 -6.75
N LYS A 235 -33.44 0.84 -6.36
CA LYS A 235 -34.51 -0.09 -6.76
C LYS A 235 -35.89 0.33 -6.24
N LEU A 236 -35.97 0.86 -5.01
CA LEU A 236 -37.22 1.39 -4.48
C LEU A 236 -37.66 2.64 -5.25
N LEU A 237 -36.74 3.55 -5.58
CA LEU A 237 -37.06 4.73 -6.39
C LEU A 237 -37.56 4.35 -7.78
N GLU A 238 -36.91 3.40 -8.46
CA GLU A 238 -37.38 2.88 -9.75
C GLU A 238 -38.80 2.30 -9.63
N ARG A 239 -39.09 1.54 -8.56
CA ARG A 239 -40.44 1.02 -8.30
C ARG A 239 -41.44 2.16 -8.05
N PHE A 240 -41.10 3.13 -7.21
CA PHE A 240 -41.96 4.28 -6.93
C PHE A 240 -42.24 5.12 -8.17
N GLU A 241 -41.24 5.32 -9.03
CA GLU A 241 -41.43 6.00 -10.30
C GLU A 241 -42.35 5.18 -11.21
N SER A 242 -42.14 3.87 -11.32
CA SER A 242 -43.02 2.99 -12.10
C SER A 242 -44.47 3.00 -11.59
N ASP A 243 -44.67 2.92 -10.28
CA ASP A 243 -45.99 2.98 -9.64
C ASP A 243 -46.62 4.35 -9.82
N ARG A 244 -45.84 5.43 -9.73
CA ARG A 244 -46.30 6.80 -10.01
C ARG A 244 -46.77 6.93 -11.45
N TYR A 245 -46.00 6.41 -12.42
CA TYR A 245 -46.39 6.43 -13.83
C TYR A 245 -47.67 5.62 -14.07
N ALA A 246 -47.80 4.45 -13.47
CA ALA A 246 -49.01 3.65 -13.52
C ALA A 246 -50.22 4.42 -12.93
N LEU A 247 -50.09 4.95 -11.71
CA LEU A 247 -51.13 5.75 -11.05
C LEU A 247 -51.52 7.00 -11.84
N THR A 248 -50.56 7.70 -12.45
CA THR A 248 -50.89 8.86 -13.30
C THR A 248 -51.63 8.45 -14.56
N THR A 249 -51.32 7.29 -15.12
CA THR A 249 -52.02 6.74 -16.28
C THR A 249 -53.45 6.35 -15.91
N ASP A 250 -53.62 5.66 -14.78
CA ASP A 250 -54.93 5.27 -14.24
C ASP A 250 -55.76 6.51 -13.87
N LEU A 251 -55.15 7.56 -13.31
CA LEU A 251 -55.82 8.82 -12.99
C LEU A 251 -56.26 9.56 -14.26
N LEU A 252 -55.44 9.56 -15.31
CA LEU A 252 -55.85 10.12 -16.60
C LEU A 252 -57.01 9.32 -17.21
N ALA A 253 -56.99 8.00 -17.12
CA ALA A 253 -58.09 7.14 -17.57
C ALA A 253 -59.38 7.44 -16.78
N ALA A 254 -59.31 7.45 -15.44
CA ALA A 254 -60.46 7.78 -14.59
C ALA A 254 -60.96 9.22 -14.83
N LYS A 255 -60.06 10.17 -15.09
CA LYS A 255 -60.45 11.55 -15.42
C LYS A 255 -61.16 11.62 -16.78
N ASN A 256 -60.71 10.85 -17.77
CA ASN A 256 -61.42 10.74 -19.05
C ASN A 256 -62.81 10.12 -18.87
N GLU A 257 -62.93 9.05 -18.08
CA GLU A 257 -64.24 8.45 -17.73
C GLU A 257 -65.16 9.45 -17.04
N VAL A 258 -64.65 10.26 -16.10
CA VAL A 258 -65.45 11.32 -15.44
C VAL A 258 -65.90 12.36 -16.45
N VAL A 259 -65.04 12.80 -17.36
CA VAL A 259 -65.41 13.77 -18.41
C VAL A 259 -66.47 13.17 -19.35
N GLU A 260 -66.34 11.90 -19.73
CA GLU A 260 -67.36 11.20 -20.53
C GLU A 260 -68.70 11.12 -19.80
N LEU A 261 -68.70 10.83 -18.50
CA LEU A 261 -69.90 10.81 -17.66
C LEU A 261 -70.50 12.20 -17.47
N GLU A 262 -69.68 13.24 -17.28
CA GLU A 262 -70.12 14.64 -17.18
C GLU A 262 -70.76 15.11 -18.48
N MET A 263 -70.17 14.79 -19.63
CA MET A 263 -70.78 15.06 -20.94
C MET A 263 -72.11 14.33 -21.09
N GLY A 264 -72.18 13.04 -20.74
CA GLY A 264 -73.43 12.28 -20.78
C GLY A 264 -74.50 12.83 -19.83
N LEU A 265 -74.11 13.34 -18.66
CA LEU A 265 -75.02 14.00 -17.74
C LEU A 265 -75.54 15.33 -18.31
N GLN A 266 -74.67 16.16 -18.89
CA GLN A 266 -75.07 17.40 -19.55
C GLN A 266 -76.03 17.16 -20.72
N GLU A 267 -75.79 16.14 -21.54
CA GLU A 267 -76.71 15.74 -22.61
C GLU A 267 -78.07 15.31 -22.05
N SER A 268 -78.08 14.52 -20.97
CA SER A 268 -79.31 14.10 -20.28
C SER A 268 -80.06 15.26 -19.65
N GLU A 269 -79.36 16.22 -19.04
CA GLU A 269 -79.94 17.44 -18.47
C GLU A 269 -80.49 18.37 -19.56
N ALA A 270 -79.78 18.53 -20.68
CA ALA A 270 -80.26 19.29 -21.83
C ALA A 270 -81.53 18.66 -22.43
N ALA A 271 -81.56 17.33 -22.53
CA ALA A 271 -82.75 16.59 -22.98
C ALA A 271 -83.91 16.65 -21.97
N ARG A 272 -83.64 16.74 -20.66
CA ARG A 272 -84.68 17.01 -19.65
C ARG A 272 -85.20 18.44 -19.76
N ALA A 273 -84.31 19.42 -19.89
CA ALA A 273 -84.69 20.82 -20.04
C ALA A 273 -85.51 21.09 -21.31
N SER A 274 -85.22 20.39 -22.42
CA SER A 274 -86.08 20.48 -23.62
C SER A 274 -87.47 19.89 -23.37
N LYS A 275 -87.56 18.71 -22.73
CA LYS A 275 -88.84 18.09 -22.35
C LYS A 275 -89.64 18.93 -21.36
N ASP A 276 -88.97 19.56 -20.39
CA ASP A 276 -89.63 20.44 -19.43
C ASP A 276 -90.17 21.71 -20.10
N ARG A 277 -89.45 22.26 -21.09
CA ARG A 277 -89.95 23.37 -21.92
C ARG A 277 -91.16 22.96 -22.75
N GLU A 278 -91.12 21.78 -23.38
CA GLU A 278 -92.25 21.23 -24.13
C GLU A 278 -93.48 21.01 -23.23
N ALA A 279 -93.27 20.48 -22.02
CA ALA A 279 -94.33 20.30 -21.02
C ALA A 279 -94.90 21.65 -20.55
N ALA A 280 -94.06 22.66 -20.32
CA ALA A 280 -94.51 24.00 -19.93
C ALA A 280 -95.33 24.67 -21.04
N THR A 281 -94.93 24.52 -22.31
CA THR A 281 -95.73 25.03 -23.44
C THR A 281 -97.08 24.32 -23.54
N ALA A 282 -97.12 23.00 -23.35
CA ALA A 282 -98.37 22.24 -23.38
C ALA A 282 -99.33 22.64 -22.22
N VAL A 283 -98.80 22.94 -21.04
CA VAL A 283 -99.60 23.43 -19.90
C VAL A 283 -100.14 24.83 -20.17
N ALA A 284 -99.32 25.74 -20.71
CA ALA A 284 -99.76 27.09 -21.07
C ALA A 284 -100.85 27.08 -22.14
N GLU A 285 -100.74 26.21 -23.15
CA GLU A 285 -101.78 26.01 -24.16
C GLU A 285 -103.07 25.47 -23.55
N ARG A 286 -102.98 24.50 -22.62
CA ARG A 286 -104.15 23.98 -21.90
C ARG A 286 -104.86 25.07 -21.09
N ASP A 287 -104.12 25.89 -20.35
CA ASP A 287 -104.69 26.94 -19.50
C ASP A 287 -105.31 28.06 -20.34
N ALA A 288 -104.67 28.44 -21.46
CA ALA A 288 -105.26 29.37 -22.42
C ALA A 288 -106.56 28.83 -23.05
N MET A 289 -106.63 27.52 -23.31
CA MET A 289 -107.87 26.88 -23.79
C MET A 289 -108.95 26.84 -22.71
N GLN A 290 -108.59 26.67 -21.43
CA GLN A 290 -109.53 26.73 -20.32
C GLN A 290 -110.11 28.13 -20.09
N GLU A 291 -109.30 29.19 -20.19
CA GLU A 291 -109.81 30.56 -20.10
C GLU A 291 -110.77 30.90 -21.24
N LYS A 292 -110.44 30.50 -22.48
CA LYS A 292 -111.36 30.65 -23.62
C LYS A 292 -112.69 29.91 -23.44
N LEU A 293 -112.68 28.74 -22.80
CA LEU A 293 -113.91 28.00 -22.47
C LEU A 293 -114.75 28.75 -21.43
N LYS A 294 -114.13 29.32 -20.39
CA LYS A 294 -114.85 30.12 -19.37
C LYS A 294 -115.44 31.40 -19.95
N GLU A 295 -114.73 32.07 -20.85
CA GLU A 295 -115.24 33.26 -21.56
C GLU A 295 -116.43 32.90 -22.46
N ALA A 296 -116.37 31.77 -23.16
CA ALA A 296 -117.49 31.27 -23.97
C ALA A 296 -118.70 30.87 -23.10
N GLU A 297 -118.48 30.27 -21.93
CA GLU A 297 -119.54 29.95 -20.97
C GLU A 297 -120.21 31.22 -20.43
N LYS A 298 -119.44 32.26 -20.07
CA LYS A 298 -119.98 33.56 -19.64
C LYS A 298 -120.78 34.24 -20.75
N ALA A 299 -120.25 34.28 -21.98
CA ALA A 299 -120.95 34.85 -23.12
C ALA A 299 -122.27 34.13 -23.42
N ALA A 300 -122.31 32.79 -23.28
CA ALA A 300 -123.54 32.02 -23.44
C ALA A 300 -124.57 32.30 -22.34
N GLN A 301 -124.12 32.60 -21.11
CA GLN A 301 -124.98 32.96 -20.00
C GLN A 301 -125.55 34.39 -20.14
N GLU A 302 -124.72 35.36 -20.53
CA GLU A 302 -125.15 36.74 -20.81
C GLU A 302 -126.18 36.80 -21.95
N LEU A 303 -126.01 35.99 -23.00
CA LEU A 303 -126.99 35.87 -24.08
C LEU A 303 -128.34 35.30 -23.60
N ARG A 304 -128.32 34.38 -22.63
CA ARG A 304 -129.56 33.84 -22.03
C ARG A 304 -130.28 34.87 -21.15
N GLU A 305 -129.54 35.65 -20.37
CA GLU A 305 -130.09 36.70 -19.51
C GLU A 305 -130.63 37.87 -20.34
N GLY A 306 -129.92 38.25 -21.42
CA GLY A 306 -130.38 39.27 -22.38
C GLY A 306 -131.69 38.89 -23.06
N PHE A 307 -131.84 37.62 -23.48
CA PHE A 307 -133.07 37.13 -24.11
C PHE A 307 -134.28 37.20 -23.17
N GLY A 308 -134.10 36.94 -21.86
CA GLY A 308 -135.17 37.05 -20.86
C GLY A 308 -135.58 38.49 -20.52
N ALA A 309 -134.63 39.43 -20.56
CA ALA A 309 -134.90 40.84 -20.29
C ALA A 309 -135.60 41.57 -21.45
N GLU A 310 -135.40 41.10 -22.68
CA GLU A 310 -136.07 41.65 -23.86
C GLU A 310 -137.53 41.18 -23.96
N GLU A 311 -137.81 39.96 -23.48
CA GLU A 311 -139.16 39.43 -23.34
C GLU A 311 -139.99 40.27 -22.35
N SER A 312 -139.41 40.71 -21.22
CA SER A 312 -140.11 41.57 -20.24
C SER A 312 -140.32 43.00 -20.71
N LYS A 313 -139.38 43.57 -21.48
CA LYS A 313 -139.47 44.95 -22.01
C LYS A 313 -140.42 45.08 -23.20
N SER A 314 -140.62 44.00 -23.97
CA SER A 314 -141.62 43.97 -25.05
C SER A 314 -143.06 44.13 -24.53
N VAL A 315 -143.32 43.74 -23.27
CA VAL A 315 -144.63 43.84 -22.62
C VAL A 315 -144.92 45.26 -22.10
N GLU A 316 -143.89 46.03 -21.75
CA GLU A 316 -144.03 47.39 -21.18
C GLU A 316 -144.05 48.50 -22.25
N MET A 317 -143.37 48.30 -23.40
CA MET A 317 -143.37 49.27 -24.51
C MET A 317 -144.70 49.38 -25.28
N ALA A 318 -145.66 48.48 -25.05
CA ALA A 318 -147.01 48.59 -25.61
C ALA A 318 -147.88 49.68 -24.92
N ALA A 319 -147.48 50.20 -23.75
CA ALA A 319 -148.30 51.10 -22.94
C ALA A 319 -147.91 52.60 -23.00
N GLU A 320 -146.71 52.95 -23.46
CA GLU A 320 -146.16 54.31 -23.31
C GLU A 320 -146.16 55.16 -24.59
N LEU A 321 -146.74 54.66 -25.69
CA LEU A 321 -146.84 55.39 -26.97
C LEU A 321 -147.83 56.58 -26.96
N LEU A 322 -148.49 56.88 -25.83
CA LEU A 322 -149.47 57.96 -25.73
C LEU A 322 -148.98 59.23 -24.98
N THR A 323 -147.76 59.25 -24.43
CA THR A 323 -147.22 60.37 -23.61
C THR A 323 -145.90 60.97 -24.14
N LEU A 324 -145.51 60.66 -25.38
CA LEU A 324 -144.22 61.05 -25.99
C LEU A 324 -144.30 62.25 -26.93
N VAL A 325 -145.08 63.28 -26.58
CA VAL A 325 -145.04 64.58 -27.30
C VAL A 325 -144.34 65.67 -26.48
N ASN A 326 -144.10 65.47 -25.17
CA ASN A 326 -143.50 66.49 -24.29
C ASN A 326 -142.00 66.25 -23.91
N GLN A 327 -141.36 65.18 -24.37
CA GLN A 327 -139.98 64.82 -23.99
C GLN A 327 -138.88 65.20 -25.01
N LYS A 328 -139.24 65.85 -26.13
CA LYS A 328 -138.31 66.16 -27.22
C LYS A 328 -137.15 67.10 -26.81
N THR A 329 -137.37 68.00 -25.85
CA THR A 329 -136.40 69.03 -25.47
C THR A 329 -135.30 68.56 -24.51
N HIS A 330 -135.56 67.53 -23.69
CA HIS A 330 -134.55 66.97 -22.77
C HIS A 330 -133.52 66.10 -23.52
N LEU A 331 -133.92 65.50 -24.64
CA LEU A 331 -133.05 64.64 -25.46
C LEU A 331 -131.99 65.42 -26.23
N GLU A 332 -132.23 66.71 -26.53
CA GLU A 332 -131.26 67.56 -27.24
C GLU A 332 -130.07 67.94 -26.35
N MET A 333 -130.26 68.17 -25.04
CA MET A 333 -129.17 68.48 -24.10
C MET A 333 -128.25 67.28 -23.82
N VAL A 334 -128.80 66.08 -23.63
CA VAL A 334 -128.01 64.86 -23.35
C VAL A 334 -127.12 64.48 -24.54
N LYS A 335 -127.56 64.81 -25.75
CA LYS A 335 -126.78 64.59 -26.98
C LYS A 335 -125.49 65.42 -26.99
N GLU A 336 -125.55 66.70 -26.59
CA GLU A 336 -124.38 67.58 -26.60
C GLU A 336 -123.31 67.16 -25.57
N ASP A 337 -123.70 66.66 -24.39
CA ASP A 337 -122.75 66.20 -23.37
C ASP A 337 -122.07 64.87 -23.75
N LEU A 338 -122.78 63.98 -24.45
CA LEU A 338 -122.19 62.75 -25.00
C LEU A 338 -121.21 63.05 -26.13
N GLU A 339 -121.50 64.04 -26.98
CA GLU A 339 -120.59 64.47 -28.05
C GLU A 339 -119.24 64.97 -27.48
N ARG A 340 -119.25 65.73 -26.37
CA ARG A 340 -118.02 66.17 -25.69
C ARG A 340 -117.19 65.00 -25.11
N GLN A 341 -117.84 64.02 -24.48
CA GLN A 341 -117.13 62.85 -23.94
C GLN A 341 -116.50 62.00 -25.05
N VAL A 342 -117.18 61.86 -26.19
CA VAL A 342 -116.64 61.16 -27.36
C VAL A 342 -115.39 61.87 -27.90
N GLU A 343 -115.36 63.21 -27.92
CA GLU A 343 -114.17 63.96 -28.32
C GLU A 343 -112.99 63.75 -27.36
N ASP A 344 -113.22 63.80 -26.04
CA ASP A 344 -112.19 63.55 -25.03
C ASP A 344 -111.61 62.13 -25.13
N PHE A 345 -112.46 61.10 -25.27
CA PHE A 345 -111.99 59.72 -25.48
C PHE A 345 -111.22 59.58 -26.80
N SER A 346 -111.66 60.25 -27.87
CA SER A 346 -110.95 60.23 -29.15
C SER A 346 -109.56 60.83 -29.06
N SER A 347 -109.36 61.89 -28.25
CA SER A 347 -108.06 62.50 -28.03
C SER A 347 -107.11 61.58 -27.25
N ARG A 348 -107.63 60.87 -26.25
CA ARG A 348 -106.87 59.93 -25.42
C ARG A 348 -106.50 58.65 -26.17
N VAL A 349 -107.38 58.17 -27.05
CA VAL A 349 -107.06 57.08 -27.98
C VAL A 349 -105.93 57.48 -28.92
N ARG A 350 -105.97 58.69 -29.51
CA ARG A 350 -104.87 59.18 -30.37
C ARG A 350 -103.53 59.28 -29.62
N MET A 351 -103.54 59.71 -28.35
CA MET A 351 -102.33 59.74 -27.52
C MET A 351 -101.76 58.34 -27.28
N LEU A 352 -102.59 57.38 -26.89
CA LEU A 352 -102.15 55.99 -26.66
C LEU A 352 -101.68 55.31 -27.96
N GLU A 353 -102.27 55.66 -29.11
CA GLU A 353 -101.80 55.19 -30.41
C GLU A 353 -100.42 55.75 -30.77
N LEU A 354 -100.11 56.99 -30.37
CA LEU A 354 -98.79 57.58 -30.55
C LEU A 354 -97.75 56.86 -29.67
N ASP A 355 -98.07 56.64 -28.39
CA ASP A 355 -97.18 55.94 -27.44
C ASP A 355 -96.95 54.46 -27.83
N LEU A 356 -97.98 53.79 -28.38
CA LEU A 356 -97.83 52.44 -28.92
C LEU A 356 -96.94 52.42 -30.17
N ARG A 357 -96.90 53.49 -30.97
CA ARG A 357 -96.01 53.58 -32.13
C ARG A 357 -94.56 53.79 -31.69
N THR A 358 -94.31 54.71 -30.77
CA THR A 358 -92.96 54.94 -30.23
C THR A 358 -92.39 53.68 -29.57
N ALA A 359 -93.18 53.01 -28.72
CA ALA A 359 -92.76 51.74 -28.09
C ALA A 359 -92.49 50.61 -29.12
N ARG A 360 -93.23 50.57 -30.23
CA ARG A 360 -92.99 49.59 -31.31
C ARG A 360 -91.70 49.89 -32.07
N ASP A 361 -91.39 51.15 -32.30
CA ASP A 361 -90.15 51.55 -32.97
C ASP A 361 -88.93 51.35 -32.07
N ASP A 362 -89.05 51.60 -30.76
CA ASP A 362 -88.00 51.26 -29.78
C ASP A 362 -87.75 49.75 -29.71
N MET A 363 -88.82 48.94 -29.70
CA MET A 363 -88.70 47.47 -29.74
C MET A 363 -88.08 46.96 -31.05
N ARG A 364 -88.23 47.70 -32.16
CA ARG A 364 -87.56 47.39 -33.42
C ARG A 364 -86.07 47.72 -33.34
N GLY A 365 -85.72 48.90 -32.83
CA GLY A 365 -84.32 49.30 -32.64
C GLY A 365 -83.55 48.31 -31.73
N LEU A 366 -84.15 47.91 -30.61
CA LEU A 366 -83.55 46.91 -29.72
C LEU A 366 -83.34 45.55 -30.39
N ARG A 367 -84.26 45.12 -31.27
CA ARG A 367 -84.09 43.86 -32.02
C ARG A 367 -82.91 43.96 -33.00
N GLU A 368 -82.81 45.05 -33.74
CA GLU A 368 -81.71 45.28 -34.67
C GLU A 368 -80.36 45.30 -33.93
N ASP A 369 -80.29 45.95 -32.75
CA ASP A 369 -79.09 45.94 -31.91
C ASP A 369 -78.74 44.54 -31.39
N THR A 370 -79.74 43.75 -30.98
CA THR A 370 -79.50 42.36 -30.55
C THR A 370 -79.00 41.46 -31.70
N GLU A 371 -79.49 41.65 -32.92
CA GLU A 371 -79.00 40.92 -34.09
C GLU A 371 -77.56 41.29 -34.44
N VAL A 372 -77.21 42.58 -34.34
CA VAL A 372 -75.83 43.05 -34.56
C VAL A 372 -74.89 42.50 -33.49
N ALA A 373 -75.33 42.47 -32.22
CA ALA A 373 -74.56 41.88 -31.13
C ALA A 373 -74.35 40.37 -31.31
N GLN A 374 -75.38 39.63 -31.74
CA GLN A 374 -75.28 38.19 -32.05
C GLN A 374 -74.30 37.91 -33.19
N LYS A 375 -74.33 38.71 -34.27
CA LYS A 375 -73.37 38.57 -35.38
C LYS A 375 -71.94 38.85 -34.92
N LYS A 376 -71.71 39.85 -34.07
CA LYS A 376 -70.39 40.13 -33.49
C LYS A 376 -69.92 39.01 -32.57
N ALA A 377 -70.80 38.43 -31.76
CA ALA A 377 -70.50 37.29 -30.91
C ALA A 377 -70.05 36.07 -31.73
N GLY A 378 -70.78 35.74 -32.81
CA GLY A 378 -70.40 34.64 -33.70
C GLY A 378 -69.04 34.83 -34.39
N VAL A 379 -68.71 36.06 -34.80
CA VAL A 379 -67.37 36.36 -35.36
C VAL A 379 -66.27 36.17 -34.32
N LEU A 380 -66.51 36.57 -33.07
CA LEU A 380 -65.55 36.38 -31.96
C LEU A 380 -65.39 34.90 -31.60
N GLU A 381 -66.45 34.09 -31.65
CA GLU A 381 -66.37 32.64 -31.43
C GLU A 381 -65.52 31.95 -32.51
N ILE A 382 -65.70 32.33 -33.77
CA ILE A 382 -64.87 31.82 -34.87
C ILE A 382 -63.41 32.23 -34.70
N ALA A 383 -63.15 33.49 -34.30
CA ALA A 383 -61.80 33.98 -34.05
C ALA A 383 -61.14 33.25 -32.87
N LYS A 384 -61.90 32.98 -31.80
CA LYS A 384 -61.44 32.19 -30.65
C LYS A 384 -61.09 30.77 -31.06
N ALA A 385 -61.97 30.08 -31.78
CA ALA A 385 -61.73 28.72 -32.26
C ALA A 385 -60.48 28.65 -33.17
N LYS A 386 -60.27 29.67 -34.01
CA LYS A 386 -59.06 29.75 -34.84
C LYS A 386 -57.79 29.92 -34.01
N ALA A 387 -57.81 30.80 -33.01
CA ALA A 387 -56.68 31.01 -32.11
C ALA A 387 -56.34 29.75 -31.29
N GLU A 388 -57.36 29.00 -30.84
CA GLU A 388 -57.19 27.72 -30.15
C GLU A 388 -56.55 26.66 -31.06
N LEU A 389 -56.97 26.56 -32.32
CA LEU A 389 -56.33 25.65 -33.29
C LEU A 389 -54.89 26.04 -33.61
N ASP A 390 -54.59 27.33 -33.74
CA ASP A 390 -53.22 27.81 -33.97
C ASP A 390 -52.32 27.55 -32.76
N LEU A 391 -52.85 27.67 -31.53
CA LEU A 391 -52.14 27.29 -30.30
C LEU A 391 -51.84 25.78 -30.27
N GLN A 392 -52.82 24.94 -30.59
CA GLN A 392 -52.63 23.48 -30.63
C GLN A 392 -51.59 23.08 -31.67
N ARG A 393 -51.59 23.72 -32.85
CA ARG A 393 -50.56 23.51 -33.88
C ARG A 393 -49.17 23.88 -33.39
N ALA A 394 -49.01 25.05 -32.77
CA ALA A 394 -47.74 25.48 -32.21
C ALA A 394 -47.24 24.53 -31.11
N GLN A 395 -48.16 23.99 -30.29
CA GLN A 395 -47.82 23.01 -29.26
C GLN A 395 -47.31 21.70 -29.87
N VAL A 396 -47.99 21.16 -30.89
CA VAL A 396 -47.57 19.93 -31.59
C VAL A 396 -46.22 20.14 -32.30
N GLU A 397 -46.01 21.29 -32.93
CA GLU A 397 -44.72 21.61 -33.55
C GLU A 397 -43.59 21.69 -32.53
N TRP A 398 -43.84 22.28 -31.36
CA TRP A 398 -42.87 22.33 -30.27
C TRP A 398 -42.55 20.93 -29.71
N GLU A 399 -43.57 20.10 -29.50
CA GLU A 399 -43.39 18.70 -29.06
C GLU A 399 -42.61 17.89 -30.09
N SER A 400 -42.89 18.07 -31.39
CA SER A 400 -42.13 17.44 -32.47
C SER A 400 -40.65 17.87 -32.46
N GLN A 401 -40.38 19.17 -32.33
CA GLN A 401 -39.01 19.69 -32.26
C GLN A 401 -38.28 19.18 -31.00
N ALA A 402 -38.97 19.08 -29.86
CA ALA A 402 -38.42 18.51 -28.63
C ALA A 402 -38.07 17.03 -28.79
N LEU A 403 -38.94 16.24 -29.45
CA LEU A 403 -38.68 14.83 -29.75
C LEU A 403 -37.50 14.65 -30.72
N ASP A 404 -37.39 15.49 -31.75
CA ASP A 404 -36.27 15.42 -32.69
C ASP A 404 -34.94 15.81 -32.02
N ASN A 405 -34.95 16.82 -31.14
CA ASN A 405 -33.80 17.15 -30.32
C ASN A 405 -33.41 16.00 -29.39
N HIS A 406 -34.37 15.34 -28.75
CA HIS A 406 -34.11 14.18 -27.89
C HIS A 406 -33.56 12.98 -28.67
N ARG A 407 -34.11 12.71 -29.86
CA ARG A 407 -33.58 11.69 -30.78
C ARG A 407 -32.14 12.01 -31.20
N SER A 408 -31.85 13.28 -31.49
CA SER A 408 -30.50 13.73 -31.83
C SER A 408 -29.52 13.58 -30.67
N THR A 409 -29.93 13.89 -29.43
CA THR A 409 -29.08 13.67 -28.25
C THR A 409 -28.81 12.19 -28.00
N VAL A 410 -29.85 11.35 -28.08
CA VAL A 410 -29.70 9.89 -27.92
C VAL A 410 -28.81 9.30 -29.02
N ALA A 411 -28.94 9.77 -30.26
CA ALA A 411 -28.06 9.36 -31.35
C ALA A 411 -26.59 9.73 -31.07
N ARG A 412 -26.33 10.95 -30.58
CA ARG A 412 -24.97 11.39 -30.19
C ARG A 412 -24.39 10.58 -29.04
N ASP A 413 -25.21 10.23 -28.06
CA ASP A 413 -24.77 9.41 -26.93
C ASP A 413 -24.46 7.97 -27.38
N ASN A 414 -25.28 7.40 -28.25
CA ASN A 414 -25.03 6.09 -28.85
C ASN A 414 -23.74 6.08 -29.70
N THR A 415 -23.49 7.12 -30.51
CA THR A 415 -22.22 7.22 -31.26
C THR A 415 -21.02 7.36 -30.32
N ARG A 416 -21.16 8.13 -29.24
CA ARG A 416 -20.09 8.29 -28.24
C ARG A 416 -19.81 7.00 -27.48
N GLN A 417 -20.85 6.23 -27.15
CA GLN A 417 -20.69 4.89 -26.55
C GLN A 417 -20.02 3.91 -27.50
N ALA A 418 -20.36 3.93 -28.80
CA ALA A 418 -19.69 3.11 -29.81
C ALA A 418 -18.20 3.47 -29.93
N GLU A 419 -17.86 4.76 -29.98
CA GLU A 419 -16.46 5.24 -29.99
C GLU A 419 -15.69 4.82 -28.72
N LEU A 420 -16.34 4.88 -27.55
CA LEU A 420 -15.73 4.41 -26.30
C LEU A 420 -15.46 2.90 -26.32
N LEU A 421 -16.36 2.10 -26.89
CA LEU A 421 -16.16 0.66 -27.04
C LEU A 421 -15.03 0.35 -28.03
N ASP A 422 -14.95 1.07 -29.15
CA ASP A 422 -13.86 0.92 -30.13
C ASP A 422 -12.51 1.30 -29.51
N ASN A 423 -12.44 2.40 -28.75
CA ASN A 423 -11.24 2.79 -28.03
C ASN A 423 -10.83 1.71 -27.01
N HIS A 424 -11.80 1.16 -26.26
CA HIS A 424 -11.53 0.08 -25.31
C HIS A 424 -11.01 -1.19 -26.00
N MET A 425 -11.55 -1.54 -27.17
CA MET A 425 -11.05 -2.65 -27.98
C MET A 425 -9.63 -2.40 -28.49
N GLN A 426 -9.30 -1.18 -28.90
CA GLN A 426 -7.94 -0.80 -29.29
C GLN A 426 -6.96 -0.90 -28.12
N ASP A 427 -7.36 -0.44 -26.93
CA ASP A 427 -6.54 -0.54 -25.72
C ASP A 427 -6.27 -1.99 -25.34
N LEU A 428 -7.29 -2.87 -25.40
CA LEU A 428 -7.14 -4.31 -25.17
C LEU A 428 -6.18 -4.94 -26.18
N ALA A 429 -6.26 -4.56 -27.46
CA ALA A 429 -5.35 -5.03 -28.49
C ALA A 429 -3.90 -4.56 -28.26
N GLN A 430 -3.71 -3.31 -27.80
CA GLN A 430 -2.38 -2.80 -27.42
C GLN A 430 -1.81 -3.54 -26.20
N LEU A 431 -2.64 -3.78 -25.18
CA LEU A 431 -2.25 -4.57 -24.01
C LEU A 431 -1.86 -6.00 -24.37
N ALA A 432 -2.55 -6.62 -25.34
CA ALA A 432 -2.18 -7.94 -25.84
C ALA A 432 -0.80 -7.93 -26.53
N LYS A 433 -0.52 -6.94 -27.38
CA LYS A 433 0.80 -6.77 -28.02
C LYS A 433 1.91 -6.54 -26.98
N LEU A 434 1.67 -5.67 -26.00
CA LEU A 434 2.65 -5.41 -24.92
C LEU A 434 2.93 -6.66 -24.07
N LYS A 435 1.95 -7.56 -23.91
CA LYS A 435 2.17 -8.85 -23.22
C LYS A 435 3.07 -9.77 -24.05
N GLU A 436 2.83 -9.87 -25.35
CA GLU A 436 3.66 -10.66 -26.27
C GLU A 436 5.11 -10.15 -26.31
N ASP A 437 5.30 -8.83 -26.40
CA ASP A 437 6.63 -8.19 -26.36
C ASP A 437 7.32 -8.45 -25.01
N ASN A 438 6.60 -8.38 -23.89
CA ASN A 438 7.16 -8.71 -22.58
C ASN A 438 7.57 -10.18 -22.45
N GLU A 439 6.82 -11.11 -23.03
CA GLU A 439 7.20 -12.53 -23.06
C GLU A 439 8.44 -12.76 -23.94
N ALA A 440 8.53 -12.08 -25.09
CA ALA A 440 9.71 -12.11 -25.94
C ALA A 440 10.95 -11.53 -25.23
N LEU A 441 10.81 -10.40 -24.54
CA LEU A 441 11.88 -9.79 -23.75
C LEU A 441 12.33 -10.69 -22.59
N LYS A 442 11.41 -11.36 -21.90
CA LYS A 442 11.76 -12.34 -20.85
C LYS A 442 12.57 -13.51 -21.42
N LYS A 443 12.14 -14.09 -22.54
CA LYS A 443 12.90 -15.14 -23.23
C LYS A 443 14.30 -14.67 -23.63
N GLY A 444 14.42 -13.44 -24.14
CA GLY A 444 15.71 -12.82 -24.46
C GLY A 444 16.59 -12.61 -23.21
N GLN A 445 16.00 -12.17 -22.09
CA GLN A 445 16.71 -12.00 -20.83
C GLN A 445 17.24 -13.33 -20.27
N ASP A 446 16.45 -14.40 -20.36
CA ASP A 446 16.87 -15.73 -19.92
C ASP A 446 17.99 -16.30 -20.80
N GLN A 447 17.93 -16.10 -22.11
CA GLN A 447 19.02 -16.45 -23.02
C GLN A 447 20.31 -15.69 -22.68
N LEU A 448 20.22 -14.38 -22.46
CA LEU A 448 21.38 -13.57 -22.06
C LEU A 448 21.95 -14.01 -20.71
N ARG A 449 21.10 -14.40 -19.75
CA ARG A 449 21.56 -14.95 -18.46
C ARG A 449 22.35 -16.24 -18.64
N VAL A 450 21.89 -17.14 -19.51
CA VAL A 450 22.62 -18.38 -19.82
C VAL A 450 23.97 -18.07 -20.47
N GLU A 451 24.03 -17.14 -21.42
CA GLU A 451 25.28 -16.74 -22.06
C GLU A 451 26.25 -16.02 -21.12
N VAL A 452 25.75 -15.19 -20.20
CA VAL A 452 26.58 -14.59 -19.13
C VAL A 452 27.16 -15.67 -18.24
N LYS A 453 26.35 -16.64 -17.78
CA LYS A 453 26.85 -17.77 -16.97
C LYS A 453 27.91 -18.58 -17.71
N LYS A 454 27.74 -18.84 -19.01
CA LYS A 454 28.77 -19.52 -19.83
C LYS A 454 30.06 -18.71 -19.92
N CYS A 455 29.96 -17.40 -20.14
CA CYS A 455 31.11 -16.51 -20.20
C CYS A 455 31.85 -16.41 -18.85
N GLU A 456 31.12 -16.31 -17.74
CA GLU A 456 31.67 -16.31 -16.38
C GLU A 456 32.48 -17.59 -16.12
N ARG A 457 31.93 -18.76 -16.46
CA ARG A 457 32.65 -20.04 -16.33
C ARG A 457 33.89 -20.11 -17.22
N ARG A 458 33.84 -19.59 -18.45
CA ARG A 458 35.03 -19.52 -19.32
C ARG A 458 36.11 -18.62 -18.73
N CYS A 459 35.72 -17.51 -18.11
CA CYS A 459 36.64 -16.63 -17.40
C CYS A 459 37.23 -17.31 -16.16
N GLU A 460 36.43 -18.02 -15.36
CA GLU A 460 36.91 -18.79 -14.20
C GLU A 460 37.88 -19.90 -14.62
N GLN A 461 37.57 -20.66 -15.69
CA GLN A 461 38.49 -21.67 -16.23
C GLN A 461 39.80 -21.05 -16.70
N ALA A 462 39.75 -19.92 -17.41
CA ALA A 462 40.95 -19.22 -17.85
C ALA A 462 41.78 -18.68 -16.67
N GLN A 463 41.13 -18.16 -15.62
CA GLN A 463 41.78 -17.69 -14.39
C GLN A 463 42.45 -18.83 -13.62
N GLU A 464 41.78 -19.97 -13.49
CA GLU A 464 42.36 -21.18 -12.90
C GLU A 464 43.54 -21.69 -13.73
N GLU A 465 43.44 -21.70 -15.07
CA GLU A 465 44.56 -22.09 -15.93
C GLU A 465 45.76 -21.15 -15.77
N THR A 466 45.54 -19.83 -15.62
CA THR A 466 46.62 -18.89 -15.34
C THR A 466 47.23 -19.11 -13.96
N ALA A 467 46.42 -19.30 -12.91
CA ALA A 467 46.90 -19.58 -11.57
C ALA A 467 47.72 -20.89 -11.52
N ARG A 468 47.29 -21.92 -12.23
CA ARG A 468 48.03 -23.19 -12.34
C ARG A 468 49.36 -23.02 -13.07
N LYS A 469 49.40 -22.24 -14.16
CA LYS A 469 50.66 -21.93 -14.87
C LYS A 469 51.62 -21.12 -13.99
N GLU A 470 51.10 -20.25 -13.14
CA GLU A 470 51.91 -19.51 -12.17
C GLU A 470 52.50 -20.42 -11.09
N GLU A 471 51.74 -21.40 -10.59
CA GLU A 471 52.25 -22.43 -9.66
C GLU A 471 53.31 -23.35 -10.31
N ASP A 472 53.08 -23.78 -11.55
CA ASP A 472 54.05 -24.58 -12.32
C ASP A 472 55.36 -23.77 -12.57
N LEU A 473 55.25 -22.46 -12.81
CA LEU A 473 56.41 -21.57 -12.93
C LEU A 473 57.11 -21.34 -11.58
N ALA A 474 56.38 -21.24 -10.47
CA ALA A 474 56.96 -21.09 -9.14
C ALA A 474 57.77 -22.34 -8.75
N THR A 475 57.19 -23.53 -8.92
CA THR A 475 57.90 -24.79 -8.66
C THR A 475 59.12 -24.98 -9.56
N SER A 476 59.03 -24.62 -10.85
CA SER A 476 60.19 -24.65 -11.75
C SER A 476 61.29 -23.66 -11.34
N ARG A 477 60.91 -22.50 -10.78
CA ARG A 477 61.88 -21.53 -10.22
C ARG A 477 62.56 -22.09 -8.97
N ASP A 478 61.81 -22.73 -8.08
CA ASP A 478 62.36 -23.36 -6.88
C ASP A 478 63.33 -24.50 -7.25
N GLU A 479 62.96 -25.35 -8.22
CA GLU A 479 63.84 -26.40 -8.75
C GLU A 479 65.15 -25.83 -9.33
N LEU A 480 65.10 -24.67 -10.01
CA LEU A 480 66.30 -23.98 -10.52
C LEU A 480 67.16 -23.39 -9.39
N VAL A 481 66.56 -22.89 -8.32
CA VAL A 481 67.28 -22.40 -7.14
C VAL A 481 68.00 -23.54 -6.45
N GLU A 482 67.32 -24.66 -6.20
CA GLU A 482 67.92 -25.85 -5.59
C GLU A 482 69.08 -26.41 -6.44
N ALA A 483 68.90 -26.51 -7.76
CA ALA A 483 69.96 -26.96 -8.66
C ALA A 483 71.18 -26.02 -8.65
N ASN A 484 70.97 -24.71 -8.55
CA ASN A 484 72.06 -23.74 -8.43
C ASN A 484 72.79 -23.86 -7.08
N GLU A 485 72.06 -24.06 -5.98
CA GLU A 485 72.66 -24.31 -4.67
C GLU A 485 73.50 -25.60 -4.66
N GLU A 486 73.02 -26.66 -5.30
CA GLU A 486 73.75 -27.91 -5.45
C GLU A 486 75.02 -27.74 -6.28
N LEU A 487 74.95 -27.01 -7.40
CA LEU A 487 76.13 -26.65 -8.18
C LEU A 487 77.13 -25.83 -7.36
N ASP A 488 76.68 -24.90 -6.53
CA ASP A 488 77.55 -24.11 -5.66
C ASP A 488 78.14 -24.91 -4.49
N ARG A 489 77.41 -25.90 -3.97
CA ARG A 489 77.94 -26.86 -2.98
C ARG A 489 79.02 -27.74 -3.62
N LEU A 490 78.78 -28.26 -4.83
CA LEU A 490 79.76 -29.04 -5.57
C LEU A 490 81.01 -28.21 -5.91
N ARG A 491 80.84 -26.98 -6.41
CA ARG A 491 81.95 -26.05 -6.66
C ARG A 491 82.76 -25.74 -5.40
N ARG A 492 82.11 -25.61 -4.23
CA ARG A 492 82.80 -25.48 -2.93
C ARG A 492 83.60 -26.73 -2.59
N LYS A 493 83.00 -27.92 -2.67
CA LYS A 493 83.71 -29.20 -2.44
C LYS A 493 84.90 -29.38 -3.38
N PHE A 494 84.77 -29.03 -4.65
CA PHE A 494 85.88 -29.08 -5.60
C PHE A 494 86.99 -28.07 -5.25
N ARG A 495 86.64 -26.86 -4.80
CA ARG A 495 87.63 -25.88 -4.30
C ARG A 495 88.34 -26.39 -3.04
N ASP A 496 87.60 -26.92 -2.06
CA ASP A 496 88.16 -27.43 -0.81
C ASP A 496 89.07 -28.66 -1.06
N GLN A 497 88.70 -29.53 -1.99
CA GLN A 497 89.54 -30.66 -2.40
C GLN A 497 90.82 -30.22 -3.13
N LEU A 498 90.73 -29.19 -3.98
CA LEU A 498 91.92 -28.57 -4.59
C LEU A 498 92.81 -27.91 -3.53
N GLU A 499 92.23 -27.23 -2.54
CA GLU A 499 92.97 -26.59 -1.44
C GLU A 499 93.65 -27.61 -0.53
N ASN A 500 93.01 -28.75 -0.26
CA ASN A 500 93.59 -29.86 0.50
C ASN A 500 94.71 -30.59 -0.26
N LEU A 501 94.65 -30.66 -1.60
CA LEU A 501 95.74 -31.22 -2.42
C LEU A 501 96.90 -30.24 -2.58
N VAL A 502 96.63 -28.93 -2.62
CA VAL A 502 97.66 -27.88 -2.69
C VAL A 502 98.34 -27.67 -1.32
N SER A 503 97.65 -27.90 -0.20
CA SER A 503 98.18 -27.76 1.17
C SER A 503 98.90 -29.01 1.72
N GLY A 504 99.05 -30.07 0.92
CA GLY A 504 99.81 -31.29 1.25
C GLY A 504 101.34 -31.14 1.32
N LYS A 505 101.85 -30.05 1.90
CA LYS A 505 103.27 -29.85 2.27
C LYS A 505 103.38 -28.92 3.51
N ALA A 506 103.41 -29.48 4.71
CA ALA A 506 104.19 -28.98 5.86
C ALA A 506 103.81 -29.73 7.14
N GLY A 507 104.67 -30.65 7.61
CA GLY A 507 104.41 -31.35 8.86
C GLY A 507 105.49 -32.24 9.43
N THR A 508 106.79 -31.97 9.26
CA THR A 508 107.83 -32.65 10.04
C THR A 508 109.04 -31.74 10.35
N LYS A 509 109.15 -31.30 11.60
CA LYS A 509 110.35 -30.80 12.31
C LYS A 509 110.42 -31.63 13.61
N ALA A 510 111.52 -32.08 14.21
CA ALA A 510 112.95 -31.98 13.94
C ALA A 510 113.72 -32.95 14.89
N SER A 511 114.96 -33.28 14.51
CA SER A 511 116.18 -33.33 15.36
C SER A 511 116.96 -34.67 15.46
N ARG A 512 118.17 -34.63 14.87
CA ARG A 512 119.48 -35.20 15.31
C ARG A 512 119.53 -36.72 15.58
N ARG A 513 120.37 -37.57 14.97
CA ARG A 513 121.84 -37.47 14.82
C ARG A 513 122.32 -38.74 14.04
N LYS A 514 123.33 -38.57 13.18
CA LYS A 514 124.40 -39.51 12.78
C LYS A 514 124.07 -40.88 12.15
N LYS A 515 124.57 -40.97 10.91
CA LYS A 515 125.49 -41.97 10.32
C LYS A 515 124.91 -43.18 9.59
N ASP A 516 125.43 -43.26 8.36
CA ASP A 516 125.88 -44.42 7.59
C ASP A 516 124.81 -45.35 7.00
N ASP A 517 124.74 -45.25 5.67
CA ASP A 517 124.81 -46.35 4.71
C ASP A 517 123.64 -47.33 4.50
N GLN A 518 123.29 -47.39 3.22
CA GLN A 518 122.83 -48.54 2.44
C GLN A 518 121.33 -48.92 2.46
N ASN A 519 120.72 -48.63 1.31
CA ASN A 519 120.20 -49.60 0.34
C ASN A 519 118.95 -50.45 0.68
N SER A 520 118.20 -50.74 -0.38
CA SER A 520 116.98 -51.57 -0.50
C SER A 520 115.68 -50.91 -0.02
N ASP A 521 114.76 -50.56 -0.91
CA ASP A 521 113.84 -51.41 -1.69
C ASP A 521 112.44 -51.38 -1.03
N GLY A 522 111.44 -51.01 -1.81
CA GLY A 522 110.10 -50.71 -1.29
C GLY A 522 109.15 -50.07 -2.30
N GLY A 523 109.39 -50.25 -3.61
CA GLY A 523 108.48 -49.89 -4.67
C GLY A 523 107.45 -51.00 -4.93
N SER A 524 106.50 -51.19 -4.02
CA SER A 524 105.38 -52.14 -4.25
C SER A 524 104.08 -51.81 -3.50
N GLY A 525 104.07 -50.79 -2.63
CA GLY A 525 102.89 -50.43 -1.83
C GLY A 525 101.94 -49.42 -2.48
N ASP A 526 102.43 -48.52 -3.34
CA ASP A 526 101.64 -47.41 -3.89
C ASP A 526 100.85 -47.78 -5.16
N ALA A 527 101.32 -48.75 -5.94
CA ALA A 527 100.62 -49.20 -7.16
C ALA A 527 99.36 -50.00 -6.82
N ASN A 528 99.42 -50.94 -5.87
CA ASN A 528 98.26 -51.73 -5.44
C ASN A 528 97.24 -50.89 -4.66
N LYS A 529 97.68 -49.86 -3.92
CA LYS A 529 96.75 -48.92 -3.26
C LYS A 529 96.04 -48.01 -4.27
N ARG A 530 96.73 -47.53 -5.31
CA ARG A 530 96.12 -46.74 -6.39
C ARG A 530 95.14 -47.57 -7.22
N ALA A 531 95.50 -48.80 -7.58
CA ALA A 531 94.61 -49.70 -8.33
C ALA A 531 93.35 -50.07 -7.53
N ALA A 532 93.47 -50.40 -6.23
CA ALA A 532 92.32 -50.68 -5.38
C ALA A 532 91.44 -49.44 -5.12
N LEU A 533 92.04 -48.24 -5.08
CA LEU A 533 91.30 -46.98 -5.01
C LEU A 533 90.59 -46.65 -6.33
N GLU A 534 91.21 -46.88 -7.47
CA GLU A 534 90.58 -46.70 -8.79
C GLU A 534 89.42 -47.67 -9.00
N GLU A 535 89.56 -48.93 -8.59
CA GLU A 535 88.50 -49.94 -8.68
C GLU A 535 87.34 -49.64 -7.72
N MET A 536 87.63 -49.22 -6.47
CA MET A 536 86.57 -48.74 -5.57
C MET A 536 85.88 -47.49 -6.13
N VAL A 537 86.65 -46.48 -6.54
CA VAL A 537 86.10 -45.22 -7.10
C VAL A 537 85.28 -45.50 -8.36
N GLY A 538 85.70 -46.44 -9.21
CA GLY A 538 84.93 -46.92 -10.36
C GLY A 538 83.62 -47.57 -9.94
N SER A 539 83.65 -48.51 -8.99
CA SER A 539 82.44 -49.19 -8.50
C SER A 539 81.46 -48.24 -7.79
N TYR A 540 81.96 -47.20 -7.11
CA TYR A 540 81.13 -46.16 -6.48
C TYR A 540 80.54 -45.21 -7.53
N LYS A 541 81.31 -44.78 -8.53
CA LYS A 541 80.80 -43.98 -9.65
C LYS A 541 79.72 -44.72 -10.42
N GLU A 542 79.91 -46.00 -10.74
CA GLU A 542 78.89 -46.80 -11.42
C GLU A 542 77.62 -46.97 -10.55
N ARG A 543 77.76 -47.18 -9.23
CA ARG A 543 76.60 -47.25 -8.34
C ARG A 543 75.89 -45.90 -8.20
N GLU A 544 76.63 -44.79 -8.20
CA GLU A 544 76.08 -43.44 -8.17
C GLU A 544 75.37 -43.08 -9.49
N GLU A 545 75.96 -43.44 -10.63
CA GLU A 545 75.34 -43.28 -11.95
C GLU A 545 74.06 -44.12 -12.09
N ARG A 546 74.06 -45.37 -11.60
CA ARG A 546 72.84 -46.20 -11.56
C ARG A 546 71.78 -45.62 -10.63
N ALA A 547 72.16 -45.21 -9.42
CA ALA A 547 71.22 -44.62 -8.46
C ALA A 547 70.64 -43.28 -8.96
N THR A 548 71.45 -42.45 -9.63
CA THR A 548 70.98 -41.19 -10.22
C THR A 548 70.13 -41.41 -11.46
N ALA A 549 70.42 -42.42 -12.28
CA ALA A 549 69.57 -42.82 -13.41
C ALA A 549 68.22 -43.36 -12.94
N ASP A 550 68.20 -44.22 -11.92
CA ASP A 550 66.95 -44.74 -11.33
C ASP A 550 66.13 -43.61 -10.65
N ALA A 551 66.80 -42.67 -9.96
CA ALA A 551 66.13 -41.51 -9.38
C ALA A 551 65.53 -40.57 -10.45
N LYS A 552 66.20 -40.41 -11.60
CA LYS A 552 65.65 -39.65 -12.75
C LYS A 552 64.45 -40.36 -13.36
N ARG A 553 64.54 -41.68 -13.61
CA ARG A 553 63.42 -42.48 -14.13
C ARG A 553 62.20 -42.39 -13.22
N LEU A 554 62.36 -42.56 -11.91
CA LEU A 554 61.26 -42.45 -10.95
C LEU A 554 60.67 -41.04 -10.88
N ARG A 555 61.47 -39.99 -11.07
CA ARG A 555 60.97 -38.60 -11.15
C ARG A 555 60.18 -38.37 -12.43
N GLU A 556 60.61 -38.89 -13.57
CA GLU A 556 59.88 -38.82 -14.84
C GLU A 556 58.56 -39.59 -14.76
N GLU A 557 58.56 -40.82 -14.23
CA GLU A 557 57.34 -41.59 -13.98
C GLU A 557 56.37 -40.88 -13.03
N ALA A 558 56.88 -40.23 -11.98
CA ALA A 558 56.07 -39.42 -11.06
C ALA A 558 55.50 -38.15 -11.73
N LYS A 559 56.27 -37.49 -12.61
CA LYS A 559 55.81 -36.34 -13.40
C LYS A 559 54.72 -36.77 -14.39
N ASP A 560 54.90 -37.89 -15.07
CA ASP A 560 53.91 -38.44 -16.00
C ASP A 560 52.62 -38.88 -15.30
N ALA A 561 52.73 -39.51 -14.12
CA ALA A 561 51.57 -39.88 -13.31
C ALA A 561 50.79 -38.66 -12.83
N LYS A 562 51.48 -37.57 -12.46
CA LYS A 562 50.84 -36.28 -12.10
C LYS A 562 50.11 -35.66 -13.30
N LEU A 563 50.74 -35.63 -14.47
CA LEU A 563 50.13 -35.09 -15.69
C LEU A 563 48.88 -35.88 -16.11
N LYS A 564 48.94 -37.22 -16.03
CA LYS A 564 47.79 -38.09 -16.33
C LYS A 564 46.64 -37.89 -15.33
N ASN A 565 46.93 -37.82 -14.03
CA ASN A 565 45.92 -37.54 -13.01
C ASN A 565 45.31 -36.13 -13.16
N ARG A 566 46.11 -35.14 -13.58
CA ARG A 566 45.64 -33.78 -13.87
C ARG A 566 44.70 -33.77 -15.09
N ALA A 567 45.07 -34.42 -16.17
CA ALA A 567 44.23 -34.53 -17.37
C ALA A 567 42.90 -35.24 -17.08
N LEU A 568 42.90 -36.25 -16.21
CA LEU A 568 41.68 -36.93 -15.77
C LEU A 568 40.78 -36.02 -14.92
N PHE A 569 41.35 -35.23 -14.02
CA PHE A 569 40.60 -34.27 -13.21
C PHE A 569 39.97 -33.15 -14.06
N ASP A 570 40.70 -32.63 -15.04
CA ASP A 570 40.18 -31.60 -15.95
C ASP A 570 39.05 -32.13 -16.82
N ARG A 571 39.17 -33.37 -17.32
CA ARG A 571 38.11 -34.03 -18.09
C ARG A 571 36.87 -34.32 -17.23
N TYR A 572 37.06 -34.69 -15.97
CA TYR A 572 35.97 -34.86 -15.00
C TYR A 572 35.23 -33.54 -14.74
N LYS A 573 35.97 -32.44 -14.53
CA LYS A 573 35.38 -31.11 -14.28
C LYS A 573 34.62 -30.58 -15.50
N GLN A 574 35.15 -30.81 -16.71
CA GLN A 574 34.45 -30.47 -17.96
C GLN A 574 33.14 -31.26 -18.13
N LEU A 575 33.17 -32.57 -17.89
CA LEU A 575 31.96 -33.41 -17.97
C LEU A 575 30.91 -32.97 -16.95
N ARG A 576 31.33 -32.65 -15.72
CA ARG A 576 30.42 -32.15 -14.69
C ARG A 576 29.77 -30.82 -15.07
N GLY A 577 30.53 -29.88 -15.64
CA GLY A 577 29.98 -28.61 -16.12
C GLY A 577 28.93 -28.80 -17.23
N ILE A 578 29.14 -29.76 -18.14
CA ILE A 578 28.16 -30.12 -19.18
C ILE A 578 26.88 -30.71 -18.54
N PHE A 579 27.03 -31.55 -17.52
CA PHE A 579 25.87 -32.12 -16.81
C PHE A 579 25.06 -31.05 -16.07
N GLU A 580 25.72 -30.13 -15.38
CA GLU A 580 25.07 -29.01 -14.67
C GLU A 580 24.34 -28.06 -15.65
N ASP A 581 24.80 -27.93 -16.89
CA ASP A 581 24.10 -27.15 -17.94
C ASP A 581 22.90 -27.86 -18.56
N SER A 582 22.97 -29.20 -18.65
CA SER A 582 21.92 -30.00 -19.29
C SER A 582 20.72 -30.32 -18.39
N LEU A 583 20.90 -30.34 -17.06
CA LEU A 583 19.91 -30.86 -16.11
C LEU A 583 19.17 -29.79 -15.30
N GLY A 584 19.55 -28.51 -15.40
CA GLY A 584 18.97 -27.46 -14.56
C GLY A 584 19.32 -27.61 -13.07
N GLU A 585 19.27 -26.51 -12.32
CA GLU A 585 19.64 -26.52 -10.89
C GLU A 585 18.71 -27.43 -10.08
N GLY A 586 19.17 -28.63 -9.69
CA GLY A 586 18.48 -29.45 -8.69
C GLY A 586 18.70 -30.97 -8.73
N GLU A 587 19.06 -31.55 -9.88
CA GLU A 587 19.15 -33.02 -10.01
C GLU A 587 20.52 -33.47 -10.53
N LEU A 588 21.54 -33.38 -9.67
CA LEU A 588 22.79 -34.10 -9.88
C LEU A 588 22.61 -35.56 -9.40
N PRO A 589 22.97 -36.57 -10.21
CA PRO A 589 22.93 -37.98 -9.81
C PRO A 589 23.72 -38.21 -8.50
N PRO A 590 23.18 -38.97 -7.53
CA PRO A 590 23.69 -39.06 -6.15
C PRO A 590 25.08 -39.69 -5.99
N ASP A 591 25.68 -40.22 -7.06
CA ASP A 591 26.95 -40.97 -7.03
C ASP A 591 28.20 -40.15 -7.44
N LEU A 592 28.07 -38.87 -7.79
CA LEU A 592 29.21 -38.02 -8.14
C LEU A 592 29.87 -37.41 -6.88
N PRO A 593 31.18 -37.65 -6.62
CA PRO A 593 31.89 -37.05 -5.49
C PRO A 593 31.96 -35.51 -5.64
N SER A 594 31.56 -34.78 -4.59
CA SER A 594 31.64 -33.33 -4.53
C SER A 594 33.10 -32.84 -4.60
N ASP A 595 33.35 -31.67 -5.21
CA ASP A 595 34.70 -31.08 -5.37
C ASP A 595 35.47 -31.03 -4.04
N ASP A 596 34.78 -30.77 -2.94
CA ASP A 596 35.36 -30.75 -1.59
C ASP A 596 36.00 -32.09 -1.18
N LYS A 597 35.49 -33.22 -1.69
CA LYS A 597 36.03 -34.56 -1.39
C LYS A 597 37.27 -34.89 -2.21
N LEU A 598 37.40 -34.34 -3.41
CA LEU A 598 38.57 -34.51 -4.28
C LEU A 598 39.69 -33.52 -3.91
N ILE A 599 39.34 -32.28 -3.58
CA ILE A 599 40.28 -31.26 -3.09
C ILE A 599 40.81 -31.66 -1.71
N ALA A 600 39.99 -32.22 -0.81
CA ALA A 600 40.47 -32.70 0.49
C ALA A 600 41.46 -33.88 0.40
N ALA A 601 41.47 -34.63 -0.71
CA ALA A 601 42.47 -35.68 -0.95
C ALA A 601 43.79 -35.12 -1.50
N GLY A 602 43.76 -33.98 -2.22
CA GLY A 602 44.94 -33.31 -2.77
C GLY A 602 45.58 -32.25 -1.87
N ALA A 603 44.79 -31.58 -1.02
CA ALA A 603 45.21 -30.43 -0.20
C ALA A 603 45.88 -30.80 1.14
N VAL A 604 46.44 -32.02 1.25
CA VAL A 604 47.30 -32.40 2.39
C VAL A 604 48.72 -31.80 2.26
N ALA A 605 49.03 -31.17 1.14
CA ALA A 605 50.29 -30.46 0.92
C ALA A 605 50.04 -28.95 0.75
N VAL A 606 50.82 -28.14 1.47
CA VAL A 606 50.94 -26.67 1.39
C VAL A 606 49.95 -25.87 2.25
N GLY A 607 50.48 -25.32 3.36
CA GLY A 607 49.78 -24.44 4.29
C GLY A 607 50.25 -22.99 4.19
N GLY A 608 49.34 -22.05 4.44
CA GLY A 608 49.62 -20.63 4.69
C GLY A 608 48.78 -19.66 3.86
N ARG A 609 47.51 -19.39 4.23
CA ARG A 609 46.65 -18.36 3.60
C ARG A 609 45.57 -17.79 4.55
N GLU A 610 45.90 -17.45 5.81
CA GLU A 610 44.89 -16.96 6.78
C GLU A 610 44.78 -15.43 6.88
N SER A 611 45.75 -14.65 6.38
CA SER A 611 45.78 -13.18 6.56
C SER A 611 44.88 -12.39 5.59
N ASP A 612 44.71 -12.84 4.34
CA ASP A 612 44.00 -12.06 3.31
C ASP A 612 42.47 -12.27 3.33
N ALA A 613 42.02 -13.39 3.92
CA ALA A 613 40.62 -13.73 4.05
C ALA A 613 39.88 -12.84 5.08
N GLU A 614 40.58 -12.39 6.12
CA GLU A 614 40.00 -11.55 7.18
C GLU A 614 39.72 -10.12 6.69
N ALA A 615 40.61 -9.56 5.87
CA ALA A 615 40.44 -8.22 5.29
C ALA A 615 39.25 -8.18 4.30
N GLN A 616 39.07 -9.24 3.49
CA GLN A 616 37.93 -9.34 2.57
C GLN A 616 36.59 -9.58 3.31
N SER A 617 36.62 -10.30 4.43
CA SER A 617 35.42 -10.51 5.27
C SER A 617 34.96 -9.21 5.93
N ALA A 618 35.88 -8.37 6.40
CA ALA A 618 35.57 -7.08 7.00
C ALA A 618 34.96 -6.07 5.99
N LEU A 619 35.44 -6.06 4.75
CA LEU A 619 34.89 -5.23 3.68
C LEU A 619 33.49 -5.69 3.24
N LYS A 620 33.27 -7.01 3.13
CA LYS A 620 31.95 -7.58 2.84
C LYS A 620 30.93 -7.28 3.94
N ALA A 621 31.36 -7.28 5.20
CA ALA A 621 30.50 -6.90 6.33
C ALA A 621 30.06 -5.43 6.27
N ARG A 622 30.97 -4.51 5.91
CA ARG A 622 30.64 -3.07 5.77
C ARG A 622 29.71 -2.79 4.58
N LEU A 623 29.93 -3.48 3.45
CA LEU A 623 29.08 -3.36 2.27
C LEU A 623 27.64 -3.81 2.58
N LYS A 624 27.49 -4.91 3.33
CA LYS A 624 26.17 -5.43 3.73
C LYS A 624 25.41 -4.51 4.69
N VAL A 625 26.12 -3.77 5.56
CA VAL A 625 25.51 -2.75 6.43
C VAL A 625 25.00 -1.56 5.59
N ALA A 626 25.82 -1.06 4.66
CA ALA A 626 25.42 0.03 3.77
C ALA A 626 24.23 -0.35 2.86
N GLU A 627 24.18 -1.58 2.35
CA GLU A 627 23.04 -2.09 1.59
C GLU A 627 21.75 -2.16 2.44
N SER A 628 21.87 -2.56 3.70
CA SER A 628 20.72 -2.61 4.61
C SER A 628 20.18 -1.23 4.97
N GLU A 629 21.06 -0.22 5.09
CA GLU A 629 20.67 1.17 5.35
C GLU A 629 19.99 1.80 4.13
N LEU A 630 20.51 1.54 2.92
CA LEU A 630 19.89 1.98 1.67
C LEU A 630 18.49 1.38 1.48
N SER A 631 18.34 0.08 1.75
CA SER A 631 17.03 -0.61 1.68
C SER A 631 16.04 0.00 2.68
N ALA A 632 16.46 0.28 3.92
CA ALA A 632 15.60 0.88 4.94
C ALA A 632 15.18 2.32 4.57
N GLN A 633 16.03 3.06 3.86
CA GLN A 633 15.71 4.41 3.39
C GLN A 633 14.78 4.39 2.17
N GLN A 634 14.93 3.42 1.27
CA GLN A 634 14.01 3.19 0.17
C GLN A 634 12.61 2.80 0.66
N GLU A 635 12.51 1.93 1.68
CA GLU A 635 11.22 1.60 2.31
C GLU A 635 10.54 2.81 2.93
N LYS A 636 11.29 3.69 3.62
CA LYS A 636 10.74 4.96 4.15
C LYS A 636 10.24 5.88 3.04
N ASN A 637 10.96 5.95 1.92
CA ASN A 637 10.55 6.79 0.78
C ASN A 637 9.31 6.22 0.08
N VAL A 638 9.16 4.90 -0.02
CA VAL A 638 7.95 4.26 -0.55
C VAL A 638 6.75 4.49 0.38
N LEU A 639 6.94 4.40 1.70
CA LEU A 639 5.88 4.68 2.67
C LEU A 639 5.41 6.13 2.60
N THR A 640 6.33 7.09 2.57
CA THR A 640 5.97 8.52 2.41
C THR A 640 5.31 8.80 1.07
N ALA A 641 5.75 8.17 -0.03
CA ALA A 641 5.08 8.27 -1.33
C ALA A 641 3.66 7.66 -1.30
N GLY A 642 3.47 6.56 -0.57
CA GLY A 642 2.16 5.94 -0.31
C GLY A 642 1.22 6.90 0.43
N GLU A 643 1.69 7.54 1.51
CA GLU A 643 0.92 8.55 2.25
C GLU A 643 0.52 9.74 1.38
N TYR A 644 1.40 10.20 0.47
CA TYR A 644 1.05 11.24 -0.49
C TYR A 644 0.03 10.76 -1.52
N SER A 645 0.15 9.53 -2.00
CA SER A 645 -0.80 8.93 -2.95
C SER A 645 -2.20 8.79 -2.34
N GLU A 646 -2.30 8.35 -1.08
CA GLU A 646 -3.57 8.29 -0.35
C GLU A 646 -4.18 9.68 -0.15
N ARG A 647 -3.37 10.68 0.22
CA ARG A 647 -3.83 12.07 0.32
C ARG A 647 -4.33 12.61 -1.03
N VAL A 648 -3.67 12.30 -2.13
CA VAL A 648 -4.13 12.68 -3.48
C VAL A 648 -5.46 11.99 -3.81
N ALA A 649 -5.58 10.68 -3.54
CA ALA A 649 -6.81 9.93 -3.78
C ALA A 649 -8.02 10.49 -2.97
N THR A 650 -7.81 10.84 -1.69
CA THR A 650 -8.86 11.47 -0.88
C THR A 650 -9.26 12.86 -1.41
N LEU A 651 -8.30 13.65 -1.90
CA LEU A 651 -8.57 14.95 -2.50
C LEU A 651 -9.28 14.85 -3.85
N GLU A 652 -9.03 13.79 -4.63
CA GLU A 652 -9.74 13.50 -5.88
C GLU A 652 -11.17 13.02 -5.63
N GLN A 653 -11.38 12.21 -4.58
CA GLN A 653 -12.72 11.78 -4.19
C GLN A 653 -13.57 12.96 -3.72
N GLN A 654 -13.02 13.85 -2.89
CA GLN A 654 -13.68 15.08 -2.46
C GLN A 654 -14.01 15.99 -3.65
N LEU A 655 -13.10 16.11 -4.63
CA LEU A 655 -13.34 16.84 -5.88
C LEU A 655 -14.55 16.31 -6.66
N ARG A 656 -14.71 14.99 -6.72
CA ARG A 656 -15.85 14.35 -7.40
C ARG A 656 -17.16 14.61 -6.65
N GLU A 657 -17.13 14.50 -5.33
CA GLU A 657 -18.28 14.79 -4.47
C GLU A 657 -18.73 16.26 -4.57
N ASP A 658 -17.77 17.19 -4.56
CA ASP A 658 -18.01 18.62 -4.74
C ASP A 658 -18.54 18.92 -6.15
N SER A 659 -18.01 18.28 -7.19
CA SER A 659 -18.50 18.46 -8.57
C SER A 659 -19.94 17.97 -8.73
N LEU A 660 -20.30 16.86 -8.08
CA LEU A 660 -21.68 16.36 -8.03
C LEU A 660 -22.61 17.28 -7.23
N GLN A 661 -22.09 17.94 -6.19
CA GLN A 661 -22.85 18.91 -5.41
C GLN A 661 -23.07 20.21 -6.20
N ILE A 662 -22.07 20.67 -6.95
CA ILE A 662 -22.19 21.80 -7.88
C ILE A 662 -23.25 21.48 -8.95
N GLY A 663 -23.21 20.30 -9.58
CA GLY A 663 -24.22 19.91 -10.56
C GLY A 663 -25.65 19.85 -9.99
N ARG A 664 -25.80 19.45 -8.72
CA ARG A 664 -27.10 19.51 -8.03
C ARG A 664 -27.58 20.95 -7.80
N LEU A 665 -26.69 21.83 -7.34
CA LEU A 665 -27.01 23.24 -7.14
C LEU A 665 -27.27 23.98 -8.45
N GLU A 666 -26.57 23.63 -9.53
CA GLU A 666 -26.85 24.14 -10.88
C GLU A 666 -28.21 23.68 -11.38
N HIS A 667 -28.57 22.41 -11.18
CA HIS A 667 -29.89 21.89 -11.51
C HIS A 667 -31.00 22.53 -10.67
N GLU A 668 -30.77 22.72 -9.37
CA GLU A 668 -31.69 23.44 -8.47
C GLU A 668 -31.84 24.90 -8.90
N ASN A 669 -30.74 25.61 -9.20
CA ASN A 669 -30.78 26.99 -9.69
C ASN A 669 -31.46 27.09 -11.06
N LEU A 670 -31.26 26.12 -11.95
CA LEU A 670 -31.95 26.07 -13.24
C LEU A 670 -33.45 25.82 -13.05
N SER A 671 -33.82 24.98 -12.08
CA SER A 671 -35.22 24.71 -11.73
C SER A 671 -35.87 25.91 -11.05
N LEU A 672 -35.16 26.62 -10.19
CA LEU A 672 -35.60 27.85 -9.54
C LEU A 672 -35.70 29.00 -10.54
N SER A 673 -34.75 29.12 -11.47
CA SER A 673 -34.83 30.08 -12.58
C SER A 673 -36.05 29.80 -13.46
N LYS A 674 -36.27 28.54 -13.85
CA LYS A 674 -37.47 28.15 -14.61
C LYS A 674 -38.76 28.37 -13.81
N ALA A 675 -38.75 28.17 -12.49
CA ALA A 675 -39.87 28.47 -11.62
C ALA A 675 -40.10 29.99 -11.48
N LEU A 676 -39.03 30.79 -11.48
CA LEU A 676 -39.08 32.25 -11.47
C LEU A 676 -39.61 32.80 -12.81
N ASP A 677 -39.17 32.23 -13.92
CA ASP A 677 -39.62 32.56 -15.27
C ASP A 677 -41.09 32.16 -15.45
N ASN A 678 -41.53 31.05 -14.87
CA ASN A 678 -42.95 30.66 -14.85
C ASN A 678 -43.78 31.49 -13.84
N ALA A 679 -43.16 32.01 -12.77
CA ALA A 679 -43.80 32.92 -11.80
C ALA A 679 -43.80 34.39 -12.26
N SER A 680 -43.16 34.71 -13.38
CA SER A 680 -43.23 36.03 -14.03
C SER A 680 -44.61 36.33 -14.66
N GLY A 681 -45.56 35.40 -14.53
CA GLY A 681 -47.00 35.64 -14.63
C GLY A 681 -47.56 36.52 -13.50
N GLY A 682 -47.19 37.79 -13.49
CA GLY A 682 -48.09 38.92 -13.27
C GLY A 682 -48.74 39.23 -11.92
N GLN A 683 -48.77 38.38 -10.88
CA GLN A 683 -49.63 38.73 -9.73
C GLN A 683 -49.21 38.34 -8.30
N GLN A 684 -48.13 37.58 -8.08
CA GLN A 684 -47.73 37.16 -6.72
C GLN A 684 -46.53 37.91 -6.12
N LEU A 685 -45.81 38.70 -6.92
CA LEU A 685 -44.58 39.38 -6.47
C LEU A 685 -44.85 40.63 -5.60
N GLN A 686 -46.04 41.23 -5.71
CA GLN A 686 -46.44 42.35 -4.85
C GLN A 686 -46.84 41.90 -3.44
N ASP A 687 -47.45 40.73 -3.30
CA ASP A 687 -47.92 40.24 -1.99
C ASP A 687 -46.78 39.65 -1.15
N MET A 688 -45.74 39.09 -1.78
CA MET A 688 -44.55 38.61 -1.07
C MET A 688 -43.63 39.74 -0.57
N GLN A 689 -43.52 40.86 -1.32
CA GLN A 689 -42.74 42.03 -0.88
C GLN A 689 -43.33 42.69 0.38
N ALA A 690 -44.66 42.64 0.56
CA ALA A 690 -45.32 43.16 1.76
C ALA A 690 -45.10 42.27 3.00
N MET A 691 -44.86 40.97 2.82
CA MET A 691 -44.69 40.02 3.92
C MET A 691 -43.24 39.97 4.44
N VAL A 692 -42.24 40.14 3.56
CA VAL A 692 -40.81 40.14 3.94
C VAL A 692 -40.42 41.41 4.70
N MET A 693 -41.01 42.55 4.38
CA MET A 693 -40.82 43.81 5.13
C MET A 693 -41.33 43.75 6.58
N LYS A 694 -42.20 42.79 6.92
CA LYS A 694 -42.79 42.65 8.27
C LYS A 694 -42.03 41.71 9.21
N MET A 695 -41.06 40.95 8.71
CA MET A 695 -40.24 40.04 9.53
C MET A 695 -38.84 40.58 9.89
N ALA A 696 -38.42 41.71 9.33
CA ALA A 696 -37.08 42.27 9.52
C ALA A 696 -36.95 43.24 10.71
N SER A 697 -37.61 42.99 11.85
CA SER A 697 -37.42 43.80 13.07
C SER A 697 -37.36 42.97 14.36
N ALA A 698 -36.19 42.39 14.67
CA ALA A 698 -35.71 42.14 16.04
C ALA A 698 -34.22 41.79 16.03
N PRO A 699 -33.39 42.32 16.96
CA PRO A 699 -31.96 42.07 16.99
C PRO A 699 -31.60 40.93 17.96
N ALA A 700 -30.70 40.03 17.55
CA ALA A 700 -30.04 39.09 18.47
C ALA A 700 -28.55 38.96 18.13
N ALA A 701 -27.73 39.34 19.09
CA ALA A 701 -26.30 39.12 19.12
C ALA A 701 -25.96 37.63 19.33
N ARG A 702 -24.79 37.20 18.83
CA ARG A 702 -23.59 36.78 19.59
C ARG A 702 -22.86 35.55 18.99
N VAL A 703 -21.53 35.62 19.09
CA VAL A 703 -20.49 34.57 19.08
C VAL A 703 -20.05 34.00 17.71
N ARG A 704 -18.83 34.35 17.29
CA ARG A 704 -17.97 33.48 16.48
C ARG A 704 -16.52 33.53 16.98
N THR A 705 -16.01 32.34 17.32
CA THR A 705 -14.61 31.96 17.51
C THR A 705 -13.90 31.80 16.15
N PRO A 706 -12.56 31.74 16.07
CA PRO A 706 -11.81 31.82 14.81
C PRO A 706 -11.68 30.44 14.13
N PRO A 707 -11.68 30.35 12.78
CA PRO A 707 -11.49 29.09 12.09
C PRO A 707 -10.01 28.79 11.79
N SER A 708 -9.73 27.51 11.98
CA SER A 708 -8.51 26.76 11.67
C SER A 708 -8.14 26.77 10.18
N ALA A 709 -6.84 26.59 9.92
CA ALA A 709 -6.17 26.65 8.63
C ALA A 709 -6.59 25.54 7.66
N GLY A 710 -7.20 25.93 6.53
CA GLY A 710 -7.50 25.09 5.37
C GLY A 710 -7.43 25.87 4.03
N GLY A 711 -6.57 26.88 3.95
CA GLY A 711 -6.78 28.06 3.09
C GLY A 711 -6.22 28.06 1.65
N SER A 712 -5.71 26.96 1.10
CA SER A 712 -5.05 27.05 -0.23
C SER A 712 -6.01 26.87 -1.42
N ARG A 713 -7.10 26.10 -1.23
CA ARG A 713 -8.09 25.83 -2.30
C ARG A 713 -9.28 26.80 -2.26
N ASP A 714 -9.69 27.16 -1.05
CA ASP A 714 -10.75 28.12 -0.76
C ASP A 714 -10.43 29.52 -1.33
N MET A 715 -9.15 29.92 -1.37
CA MET A 715 -8.75 31.23 -1.85
C MET A 715 -8.89 31.42 -3.37
N ARG A 716 -8.70 30.37 -4.19
CA ARG A 716 -8.90 30.47 -5.65
C ARG A 716 -10.38 30.56 -6.03
N VAL A 717 -11.22 29.82 -5.29
CA VAL A 717 -12.67 29.84 -5.47
C VAL A 717 -13.21 31.21 -5.06
N ARG A 718 -12.75 31.76 -3.93
CA ARG A 718 -13.14 33.11 -3.47
C ARG A 718 -12.70 34.24 -4.40
N VAL A 719 -11.51 34.14 -5.01
CA VAL A 719 -11.06 35.15 -6.00
C VAL A 719 -11.95 35.10 -7.24
N ARG A 720 -12.28 33.90 -7.73
CA ARG A 720 -13.15 33.75 -8.90
C ARG A 720 -14.58 34.20 -8.63
N GLN A 721 -15.13 33.87 -7.46
CA GLN A 721 -16.44 34.34 -7.02
C GLN A 721 -16.48 35.86 -6.86
N ALA A 722 -15.45 36.47 -6.29
CA ALA A 722 -15.37 37.92 -6.14
C ALA A 722 -15.14 38.67 -7.46
N GLU A 723 -14.49 38.05 -8.45
CA GLU A 723 -14.38 38.57 -9.82
C GLU A 723 -15.74 38.52 -10.54
N GLU A 724 -16.47 37.40 -10.41
CA GLU A 724 -17.81 37.23 -10.97
C GLU A 724 -18.84 38.16 -10.32
N GLU A 725 -18.76 38.40 -9.00
CA GLU A 725 -19.61 39.37 -8.28
C GLU A 725 -19.31 40.82 -8.68
N ARG A 726 -18.04 41.16 -8.90
CA ARG A 726 -17.64 42.48 -9.42
C ARG A 726 -18.21 42.72 -10.81
N ASP A 727 -18.10 41.74 -11.70
CA ASP A 727 -18.59 41.87 -13.08
C ASP A 727 -20.12 41.95 -13.14
N ARG A 728 -20.84 41.28 -12.22
CA ARG A 728 -22.30 41.44 -12.03
C ARG A 728 -22.67 42.84 -11.55
N ALA A 729 -22.00 43.35 -10.51
CA ALA A 729 -22.25 44.69 -9.98
C ALA A 729 -21.94 45.80 -11.01
N LEU A 730 -20.90 45.62 -11.84
CA LEU A 730 -20.59 46.55 -12.93
C LEU A 730 -21.67 46.54 -14.02
N ASN A 731 -22.24 45.37 -14.33
CA ASN A 731 -23.34 45.26 -15.29
C ASN A 731 -24.64 45.89 -14.73
N GLU A 732 -24.96 45.69 -13.45
CA GLU A 732 -26.10 46.34 -12.78
C GLU A 732 -25.96 47.87 -12.73
N VAL A 733 -24.76 48.38 -12.46
CA VAL A 733 -24.51 49.83 -12.49
C VAL A 733 -24.60 50.38 -13.93
N ALA A 734 -24.22 49.59 -14.94
CA ALA A 734 -24.36 49.96 -16.34
C ALA A 734 -25.82 49.99 -16.80
N THR A 735 -26.65 49.02 -16.38
CA THR A 735 -28.09 48.99 -16.68
C THR A 735 -28.82 50.13 -15.99
N LEU A 736 -28.57 50.38 -14.70
CA LEU A 736 -29.18 51.48 -13.96
C LEU A 736 -28.79 52.86 -14.52
N ARG A 737 -27.57 53.01 -15.06
CA ARG A 737 -27.15 54.24 -15.77
C ARG A 737 -27.83 54.41 -17.12
N LEU A 738 -28.09 53.32 -17.85
CA LEU A 738 -28.84 53.34 -19.11
C LEU A 738 -30.32 53.69 -18.87
N GLU A 739 -30.91 53.15 -17.81
CA GLU A 739 -32.30 53.44 -17.40
C GLU A 739 -32.47 54.90 -16.94
N GLN A 740 -31.52 55.42 -16.14
CA GLN A 740 -31.52 56.83 -15.71
C GLN A 740 -31.30 57.84 -16.85
N GLY A 741 -30.68 57.43 -17.97
CA GLY A 741 -30.56 58.26 -19.17
C GLY A 741 -31.88 58.46 -19.93
N SER A 742 -32.87 57.59 -19.69
CA SER A 742 -34.17 57.60 -20.38
C SER A 742 -35.29 58.31 -19.61
N GLN A 743 -35.13 58.51 -18.29
CA GLN A 743 -36.09 59.21 -17.45
C GLN A 743 -35.44 60.39 -16.73
N GLY A 744 -35.57 61.57 -17.32
CA GLY A 744 -35.25 62.82 -16.63
C GLY A 744 -36.25 63.08 -15.51
N ARG A 745 -35.92 62.71 -14.27
CA ARG A 745 -36.15 63.49 -13.03
C ARG A 745 -35.66 62.73 -11.80
N GLY A 746 -35.03 63.48 -10.88
CA GLY A 746 -34.23 62.97 -9.77
C GLY A 746 -34.98 62.09 -8.78
N GLY A 747 -34.33 60.98 -8.43
CA GLY A 747 -34.76 60.05 -7.38
C GLY A 747 -33.73 58.94 -7.10
N GLY A 748 -33.04 58.43 -8.13
CA GLY A 748 -32.14 57.25 -8.02
C GLY A 748 -30.70 57.51 -7.56
N GLY A 749 -30.36 58.70 -7.05
CA GLY A 749 -28.97 59.04 -6.70
C GLY A 749 -28.42 58.30 -5.47
N HIS A 750 -29.29 57.85 -4.57
CA HIS A 750 -28.89 57.19 -3.33
C HIS A 750 -28.54 55.71 -3.53
N GLU A 751 -29.31 54.99 -4.35
CA GLU A 751 -29.03 53.58 -4.71
C GLU A 751 -27.72 53.44 -5.50
N VAL A 752 -27.47 54.36 -6.44
CA VAL A 752 -26.21 54.38 -7.19
C VAL A 752 -25.02 54.68 -6.28
N GLN A 753 -25.17 55.55 -5.26
CA GLN A 753 -24.10 55.81 -4.28
C GLN A 753 -23.84 54.62 -3.35
N GLU A 754 -24.85 53.84 -3.00
CA GLU A 754 -24.71 52.67 -2.15
C GLU A 754 -24.01 51.51 -2.89
N LEU A 755 -24.38 51.29 -4.16
CA LEU A 755 -23.71 50.34 -5.04
C LEU A 755 -22.25 50.71 -5.32
N VAL A 756 -21.94 52.01 -5.46
CA VAL A 756 -20.55 52.48 -5.62
C VAL A 756 -19.71 52.23 -4.36
N LYS A 757 -20.28 52.42 -3.16
CA LYS A 757 -19.57 52.11 -1.91
C LYS A 757 -19.32 50.61 -1.73
N GLU A 758 -20.26 49.77 -2.19
CA GLU A 758 -20.07 48.32 -2.14
C GLU A 758 -19.05 47.85 -3.18
N LEU A 759 -19.02 48.45 -4.37
CA LEU A 759 -17.95 48.25 -5.35
C LEU A 759 -16.57 48.61 -4.79
N GLU A 760 -16.43 49.77 -4.13
CA GLU A 760 -15.15 50.14 -3.49
C GLU A 760 -14.74 49.16 -2.38
N ARG A 761 -15.70 48.58 -1.66
CA ARG A 761 -15.44 47.58 -0.62
C ARG A 761 -14.93 46.28 -1.24
N ILE A 762 -15.54 45.84 -2.33
CA ILE A 762 -15.14 44.66 -3.11
C ILE A 762 -13.77 44.87 -3.77
N GLU A 763 -13.48 46.08 -4.27
CA GLU A 763 -12.17 46.39 -4.85
C GLU A 763 -11.05 46.34 -3.80
N ARG A 764 -11.30 46.83 -2.57
CA ARG A 764 -10.33 46.75 -1.48
C ARG A 764 -10.07 45.31 -1.02
N THR A 765 -11.10 44.47 -0.95
CA THR A 765 -10.92 43.04 -0.61
C THR A 765 -10.20 42.29 -1.72
N ASN A 766 -10.51 42.58 -3.00
CA ASN A 766 -9.82 42.01 -4.14
C ASN A 766 -8.34 42.42 -4.18
N ALA A 767 -8.01 43.69 -3.94
CA ALA A 767 -6.63 44.14 -3.82
C ALA A 767 -5.87 43.39 -2.69
N GLY A 768 -6.54 43.15 -1.56
CA GLY A 768 -5.99 42.35 -0.46
C GLY A 768 -5.70 40.91 -0.87
N LEU A 769 -6.66 40.24 -1.54
CA LEU A 769 -6.51 38.86 -1.99
C LEU A 769 -5.43 38.71 -3.07
N VAL A 770 -5.32 39.66 -4.00
CA VAL A 770 -4.28 39.69 -5.03
C VAL A 770 -2.89 39.84 -4.41
N SER A 771 -2.73 40.73 -3.41
CA SER A 771 -1.45 40.88 -2.72
C SER A 771 -1.05 39.61 -1.94
N SER A 772 -2.00 38.93 -1.29
CA SER A 772 -1.75 37.68 -0.58
C SER A 772 -1.45 36.50 -1.52
N LYS A 773 -2.07 36.46 -2.70
CA LYS A 773 -1.74 35.50 -3.75
C LYS A 773 -0.30 35.70 -4.23
N ALA A 774 0.11 36.94 -4.48
CA ALA A 774 1.47 37.26 -4.92
C ALA A 774 2.54 36.85 -3.88
N THR A 775 2.27 37.02 -2.58
CA THR A 775 3.20 36.56 -1.53
C THR A 775 3.33 35.04 -1.50
N LEU A 776 2.23 34.29 -1.62
CA LEU A 776 2.25 32.82 -1.63
C LEU A 776 2.94 32.25 -2.88
N GLU A 777 2.79 32.89 -4.04
CA GLU A 777 3.50 32.51 -5.26
C GLU A 777 5.01 32.69 -5.11
N SER A 778 5.44 33.77 -4.44
CA SER A 778 6.87 34.02 -4.15
C SER A 778 7.46 32.98 -3.18
N GLU A 779 6.69 32.52 -2.20
CA GLU A 779 7.12 31.47 -1.25
C GLU A 779 7.23 30.10 -1.93
N LEU A 780 6.28 29.77 -2.82
CA LEU A 780 6.32 28.55 -3.63
C LEU A 780 7.54 28.51 -4.55
N LEU A 781 7.91 29.65 -5.14
CA LEU A 781 9.13 29.79 -5.95
C LEU A 781 10.39 29.52 -5.12
N ARG A 782 10.49 30.15 -3.94
CA ARG A 782 11.62 29.90 -3.00
C ARG A 782 11.71 28.44 -2.58
N PHE A 783 10.58 27.78 -2.34
CA PHE A 783 10.57 26.35 -1.98
C PHE A 783 11.02 25.45 -3.13
N LYS A 784 10.61 25.77 -4.38
CA LYS A 784 11.07 25.04 -5.58
C LYS A 784 12.58 25.22 -5.81
N GLU A 785 13.11 26.42 -5.59
CA GLU A 785 14.56 26.67 -5.67
C GLU A 785 15.32 25.88 -4.60
N TYR A 786 14.84 25.87 -3.36
CA TYR A 786 15.42 25.05 -2.29
C TYR A 786 15.45 23.54 -2.62
N MET A 787 14.37 23.00 -3.20
CA MET A 787 14.31 21.60 -3.64
C MET A 787 15.30 21.31 -4.78
N ARG A 788 15.47 22.26 -5.72
CA ARG A 788 16.42 22.13 -6.83
C ARG A 788 17.87 22.14 -6.33
N ASP A 789 18.19 23.02 -5.40
CA ASP A 789 19.53 23.14 -4.81
C ASP A 789 19.90 21.90 -3.99
N THR A 790 18.96 21.37 -3.21
CA THR A 790 19.18 20.15 -2.42
C THR A 790 19.42 18.92 -3.32
N VAL A 791 18.61 18.74 -4.36
CA VAL A 791 18.82 17.68 -5.36
C VAL A 791 20.18 17.81 -6.05
N SER A 792 20.59 19.02 -6.40
CA SER A 792 21.88 19.27 -7.06
C SER A 792 23.07 18.89 -6.16
N ARG A 793 23.02 19.22 -4.86
CA ARG A 793 24.04 18.82 -3.88
C ARG A 793 24.15 17.30 -3.72
N TYR A 794 23.02 16.59 -3.74
CA TYR A 794 23.01 15.13 -3.70
C TYR A 794 23.59 14.50 -4.98
N GLN A 795 23.32 15.09 -6.15
CA GLN A 795 23.91 14.63 -7.40
C GLN A 795 25.43 14.85 -7.45
N GLU A 796 25.93 15.96 -6.90
CA GLU A 796 27.37 16.24 -6.80
C GLU A 796 28.09 15.26 -5.86
N THR A 797 27.51 14.98 -4.69
CA THR A 797 28.08 14.00 -3.74
C THR A 797 28.08 12.59 -4.33
N ILE A 798 27.04 12.18 -5.04
CA ILE A 798 27.01 10.89 -5.77
C ILE A 798 28.12 10.85 -6.83
N ARG A 799 28.34 11.93 -7.60
CA ARG A 799 29.43 11.99 -8.59
C ARG A 799 30.81 11.92 -7.94
N GLN A 800 31.02 12.57 -6.81
CA GLN A 800 32.29 12.52 -6.06
C GLN A 800 32.58 11.09 -5.59
N LEU A 801 31.60 10.41 -5.00
CA LEU A 801 31.74 9.00 -4.57
C LEU A 801 32.00 8.06 -5.76
N GLN A 802 31.36 8.30 -6.91
CA GLN A 802 31.64 7.53 -8.13
C GLN A 802 33.06 7.76 -8.67
N GLN A 803 33.59 8.99 -8.57
CA GLN A 803 34.97 9.29 -8.96
C GLN A 803 35.98 8.67 -7.99
N GLU A 804 35.71 8.67 -6.68
CA GLU A 804 36.54 7.98 -5.69
C GLU A 804 36.54 6.46 -5.93
N LEU A 805 35.38 5.87 -6.25
CA LEU A 805 35.27 4.45 -6.60
C LEU A 805 36.02 4.11 -7.91
N LYS A 806 36.10 5.03 -8.86
CA LYS A 806 36.92 4.86 -10.08
C LYS A 806 38.41 5.00 -9.79
N LYS A 807 38.82 5.93 -8.91
CA LYS A 807 40.22 6.10 -8.49
C LYS A 807 40.74 4.90 -7.71
N THR A 808 39.94 4.28 -6.85
CA THR A 808 40.32 3.05 -6.13
C THR A 808 40.41 1.83 -7.05
N LYS A 809 39.59 1.77 -8.11
CA LYS A 809 39.69 0.73 -9.14
C LYS A 809 40.87 0.91 -10.11
N GLY A 810 41.37 2.13 -10.29
CA GLY A 810 42.52 2.43 -11.17
C GLY A 810 43.89 2.35 -10.51
N GLY A 811 43.97 2.14 -9.19
CA GLY A 811 45.23 2.11 -8.42
C GLY A 811 45.86 0.72 -8.22
N PHE A 812 45.29 -0.32 -8.83
CA PHE A 812 45.83 -1.69 -8.85
C PHE A 812 46.09 -2.12 -10.31
N GLY A 813 46.89 -1.31 -11.01
CA GLY A 813 47.51 -1.66 -12.28
C GLY A 813 49.00 -1.83 -12.08
#